data_AF-A0AAV0Y275-F1
#
_entry.id   AF-A0AAV0Y275-F1
#
_cell.length_a   1.000
_cell.length_b   1.000
_cell.length_c   1.000
_cell.angle_alpha   90.00
_cell.angle_beta   90.00
_cell.angle_gamma   90.00
#
_symmetry.space_group_name_H-M   'P 1'
#
loop_
_entity.id
_entity.type
_entity.pdbx_description
1 polymer ?
#
loop_
_entity_poly.entity_id
_entity_poly.type
_entity_poly.pdbx_seq_one_letter_code
_entity_poly.pdbx_strand_id
1 'polypeptide(L)'
;MSGRKPAVAPTKVIEVVLQFKDRIVRIDENDEKKIVFASNCVWNEISEQLDNRMSGKAIYTFVFEGRYSVKEKLGFSTPKSISEINIPRQVSNEAINDITSSDSSDQSEMPSKKFVFTFSVDEWKTIQPQEMNYKMIDKTRPMQNTRLYYVLPKSNWTPIMAEHFWEHTSLPCCLSFKRAKVTPDGYNYVVVVARCTVCKSHFKGTIAERPSDSSRVLMNCIYTGNYNDEHKISRKRRLLGPTISKYTTSVVKEGISCETTREREAARLMKMGDCEPPIIPSGNSLRALKCRKLASERRHVDTLTSLVLMAKEEEYNNILHDIGCNPFFVHYFCSEQINIYRQYCRSVRYPKLVIDATGSVVKPFKKLNAVKTNSIFLYEAVIYLFQNKQCVITQYSTLQDYVRACASLLHGDVPLKSHWVPRCFVRVDIAHFIKTISKWIPLKSVARRVREVILRAMGFLIQSQSLIEMRSIFLSLFVVFTNETDGTDIHGEDTPCEKHRQNLISATSLGFIDFQTQFDELIAMIECEDDARQIIEDEYERQNEGLELFENPFESWTNEIYNESKMLIKEGTGINPLYLPNLVPHLIKCTKLLPLWSGVMVPIFGYGEEVSSSAAVESSFKKLKTVTLKHVDLPTNLERFLENHIMSLKSSSMLRAAKYHTPVSSPNDEENHEELISHPELEVTAEYYATLSKIPTQSPVSIRCNDDEDHAIYRHHKSSSDEEELVDYNSDDMLYIPKSKCSLCSTGNPPKVGANKCSNCKKLVYTFSTCSVEKPGTQDDRLCMVCSLLEEDNIRTENNAQEKWNRKNKKQRKNNSYLTPNPHLRYLTLTKSNSKRTLPVLKNGSRFEELKGCRTNAFEGRFIFNNTCAFDSLASLIMVSYCDSQKYSEMLDISEKSDFINFICKILNSGITSASYSHRADLIINNLTVEIKEMEYATTLVVCASTIGHVIDSLMEKYPSAKEISNCPVCKNINERKIMHFTFQINDNDNISKLQNFFDERLEKDFLICGHNDCKGLKTVTTDISEMHIFIDILIWEGEEAISSQRSSEAATIFKIKLCDIPELITVKSTVYELRGALAFQRPKSSLRNSVGHYTTYTKRGSKNWELYDDLKKLPVQVKEQTIVPVEFLFYSV
;
A
#
# COMPACT_ATOMS: atom_id res chain seq x y z
N MET A 1 26.09 -67.91 -10.83
CA MET A 1 26.71 -67.58 -9.53
C MET A 1 25.81 -68.11 -8.44
N SER A 2 26.29 -69.01 -7.59
CA SER A 2 25.60 -69.33 -6.33
C SER A 2 25.52 -68.06 -5.47
N GLY A 3 24.34 -67.76 -4.93
CA GLY A 3 24.19 -66.65 -3.99
C GLY A 3 25.05 -66.88 -2.74
N ARG A 4 25.47 -65.80 -2.07
CA ARG A 4 26.12 -65.91 -0.75
C ARG A 4 25.24 -66.76 0.17
N LYS A 5 25.78 -67.86 0.70
CA LYS A 5 25.08 -68.66 1.73
C LYS A 5 24.68 -67.71 2.87
N PRO A 6 23.41 -67.72 3.33
CA PRO A 6 22.97 -66.83 4.39
C PRO A 6 23.71 -67.16 5.70
N ALA A 7 24.07 -66.14 6.48
CA ALA A 7 24.85 -66.28 7.71
C ALA A 7 24.14 -67.10 8.81
N VAL A 8 22.82 -67.21 8.70
CA VAL A 8 21.93 -68.06 9.49
C VAL A 8 20.98 -68.76 8.52
N ALA A 9 20.71 -70.06 8.73
CA ALA A 9 19.74 -70.78 7.92
C ALA A 9 18.33 -70.19 8.10
N PRO A 10 17.54 -69.93 7.02
CA PRO A 10 16.20 -69.35 7.15
C PRO A 10 15.27 -70.13 8.07
N THR A 11 15.39 -71.45 8.12
CA THR A 11 14.67 -72.32 9.07
C THR A 11 14.95 -71.97 10.52
N LYS A 12 16.22 -71.75 10.90
CA LYS A 12 16.62 -71.35 12.26
C LYS A 12 16.12 -69.94 12.61
N VAL A 13 16.13 -69.01 11.65
CA VAL A 13 15.55 -67.67 11.85
C VAL A 13 14.05 -67.76 12.15
N ILE A 14 13.30 -68.58 11.40
CA ILE A 14 11.86 -68.80 11.62
C ILE A 14 11.59 -69.46 12.98
N GLU A 15 12.36 -70.48 13.34
CA GLU A 15 12.23 -71.18 14.63
C GLU A 15 12.37 -70.22 15.81
N VAL A 16 13.44 -69.41 15.84
CA VAL A 16 13.67 -68.44 16.91
C VAL A 16 12.62 -67.31 16.88
N VAL A 17 12.24 -66.81 15.70
CA VAL A 17 11.14 -65.82 15.59
C VAL A 17 9.83 -66.34 16.17
N LEU A 18 9.51 -67.64 16.01
CA LEU A 18 8.28 -68.22 16.55
C LEU A 18 8.30 -68.36 18.09
N GLN A 19 9.47 -68.46 18.72
CA GLN A 19 9.61 -68.47 20.18
C GLN A 19 9.20 -67.12 20.82
N PHE A 20 9.28 -66.02 20.06
CA PHE A 20 8.88 -64.68 20.51
C PHE A 20 7.52 -64.22 19.94
N LYS A 21 6.72 -65.14 19.38
CA LYS A 21 5.46 -64.84 18.68
C LYS A 21 4.56 -63.85 19.42
N ASP A 22 4.33 -64.06 20.70
CA ASP A 22 3.41 -63.23 21.52
C ASP A 22 3.97 -61.84 21.87
N ARG A 23 5.27 -61.64 21.67
CA ARG A 23 5.95 -60.34 21.81
C ARG A 23 6.17 -59.64 20.46
N ILE A 24 6.12 -60.39 19.36
CA ILE A 24 6.21 -59.90 17.98
C ILE A 24 4.85 -59.46 17.43
N VAL A 25 3.78 -60.19 17.78
CA VAL A 25 2.42 -59.93 17.32
C VAL A 25 1.64 -59.21 18.42
N ARG A 26 1.17 -57.99 18.14
CA ARG A 26 0.19 -57.30 18.98
C ARG A 26 -1.18 -57.35 18.31
N ILE A 27 -2.22 -57.37 19.13
CA ILE A 27 -3.59 -57.10 18.70
C ILE A 27 -3.83 -55.61 18.93
N ASP A 28 -4.48 -54.92 17.99
CA ASP A 28 -4.86 -53.52 18.17
C ASP A 28 -6.31 -53.35 18.64
N GLU A 29 -6.75 -52.09 18.77
CA GLU A 29 -8.09 -51.74 19.27
C GLU A 29 -9.25 -52.26 18.39
N ASN A 30 -8.96 -52.74 17.17
CA ASN A 30 -9.94 -53.32 16.23
C ASN A 30 -9.85 -54.87 16.15
N ASP A 31 -9.15 -55.51 17.09
CA ASP A 31 -8.86 -56.95 17.12
C ASP A 31 -7.97 -57.45 15.94
N GLU A 32 -7.28 -56.54 15.23
CA GLU A 32 -6.35 -56.90 14.14
C GLU A 32 -4.95 -57.22 14.65
N LYS A 33 -4.40 -58.36 14.22
CA LYS A 33 -2.99 -58.73 14.47
C LYS A 33 -2.04 -57.85 13.65
N LYS A 34 -1.06 -57.23 14.32
CA LYS A 34 -0.02 -56.36 13.74
C LYS A 34 1.37 -56.73 14.29
N ILE A 35 2.40 -56.57 13.44
CA ILE A 35 3.80 -56.83 13.81
C ILE A 35 4.37 -55.60 14.55
N VAL A 36 5.05 -55.81 15.67
CA VAL A 36 5.70 -54.72 16.44
C VAL A 36 6.75 -53.96 15.63
N PHE A 37 6.84 -52.65 15.85
CA PHE A 37 7.76 -51.75 15.15
C PHE A 37 9.23 -52.18 15.27
N ALA A 38 10.03 -51.82 14.26
CA ALA A 38 11.47 -52.14 14.15
C ALA A 38 12.36 -51.58 15.28
N SER A 39 11.84 -50.67 16.11
CA SER A 39 12.51 -50.10 17.29
C SER A 39 12.28 -50.89 18.58
N ASN A 40 11.41 -51.91 18.57
CA ASN A 40 11.15 -52.73 19.74
C ASN A 40 12.38 -53.59 20.11
N CYS A 41 12.71 -53.66 21.40
CA CYS A 41 13.88 -54.40 21.92
C CYS A 41 13.86 -55.90 21.58
N VAL A 42 12.68 -56.49 21.39
CA VAL A 42 12.51 -57.92 21.05
C VAL A 42 13.32 -58.32 19.81
N TRP A 43 13.52 -57.41 18.86
CA TRP A 43 14.33 -57.69 17.67
C TRP A 43 15.82 -57.84 17.96
N ASN A 44 16.34 -57.15 18.99
CA ASN A 44 17.71 -57.31 19.45
C ASN A 44 17.85 -58.59 20.28
N GLU A 45 16.87 -58.95 21.10
CA GLU A 45 16.85 -60.22 21.85
C GLU A 45 16.83 -61.44 20.91
N ILE A 46 16.06 -61.39 19.81
CA ILE A 46 16.10 -62.40 18.74
C ILE A 46 17.45 -62.38 18.00
N SER A 47 18.11 -61.21 17.91
CA SER A 47 19.46 -61.09 17.35
C SER A 47 20.49 -61.82 18.22
N GLU A 48 20.41 -61.66 19.54
CA GLU A 48 21.28 -62.31 20.52
C GLU A 48 21.10 -63.83 20.50
N GLN A 49 19.87 -64.35 20.43
CA GLN A 49 19.60 -65.79 20.25
C GLN A 49 20.05 -66.36 18.88
N LEU A 50 20.43 -65.51 17.93
CA LEU A 50 21.04 -65.88 16.64
C LEU A 50 22.55 -65.57 16.61
N ASP A 51 23.22 -65.60 17.77
CA ASP A 51 24.63 -65.25 17.98
C ASP A 51 25.03 -63.86 17.43
N ASN A 52 24.08 -62.92 17.35
CA ASN A 52 24.21 -61.63 16.65
C ASN A 52 24.62 -61.73 15.16
N ARG A 53 24.50 -62.92 14.54
CA ARG A 53 24.79 -63.14 13.10
C ARG A 53 23.79 -62.45 12.17
N MET A 54 22.66 -61.99 12.70
CA MET A 54 21.63 -61.25 11.97
C MET A 54 21.06 -60.15 12.86
N SER A 55 21.32 -58.88 12.54
CA SER A 55 20.88 -57.72 13.33
C SER A 55 19.36 -57.64 13.48
N GLY A 56 18.84 -57.12 14.61
CA GLY A 56 17.40 -56.97 14.85
C GLY A 56 16.61 -56.27 13.74
N LYS A 57 17.16 -55.22 13.12
CA LYS A 57 16.53 -54.56 11.95
C LYS A 57 16.38 -55.50 10.74
N ALA A 58 17.34 -56.39 10.50
CA ALA A 58 17.27 -57.36 9.43
C ALA A 58 16.24 -58.47 9.74
N ILE A 59 16.11 -58.87 11.01
CA ILE A 59 15.09 -59.82 11.48
C ILE A 59 13.70 -59.21 11.31
N TYR A 60 13.49 -57.96 11.74
CA TYR A 60 12.25 -57.21 11.48
C TYR A 60 11.90 -57.21 10.00
N THR A 61 12.83 -56.87 9.10
CA THR A 61 12.57 -56.91 7.65
C THR A 61 12.27 -58.31 7.14
N PHE A 62 12.92 -59.35 7.66
CA PHE A 62 12.64 -60.75 7.27
C PHE A 62 11.20 -61.15 7.60
N VAL A 63 10.71 -60.76 8.78
CA VAL A 63 9.34 -61.04 9.24
C VAL A 63 8.31 -60.14 8.56
N PHE A 64 8.59 -58.84 8.44
CA PHE A 64 7.70 -57.85 7.83
C PHE A 64 7.49 -58.08 6.32
N GLU A 65 8.51 -58.54 5.60
CA GLU A 65 8.40 -58.95 4.19
C GLU A 65 7.75 -60.34 4.02
N GLY A 66 7.45 -61.06 5.11
CA GLY A 66 6.79 -62.37 5.06
C GLY A 66 7.62 -63.49 4.43
N ARG A 67 8.95 -63.39 4.47
CA ARG A 67 9.84 -64.35 3.80
C ARG A 67 9.63 -65.77 4.37
N TYR A 68 9.67 -66.77 3.49
CA TYR A 68 9.53 -68.19 3.85
C TYR A 68 8.25 -68.48 4.67
N SER A 69 7.13 -67.81 4.34
CA SER A 69 5.82 -67.96 4.99
C SER A 69 5.81 -67.74 6.51
N VAL A 70 6.75 -66.95 7.03
CA VAL A 70 6.85 -66.67 8.48
C VAL A 70 5.60 -65.95 9.04
N LYS A 71 4.89 -65.17 8.21
CA LYS A 71 3.62 -64.52 8.60
C LYS A 71 2.49 -65.53 8.84
N GLU A 72 2.34 -66.52 7.98
CA GLU A 72 1.34 -67.59 8.15
C GLU A 72 1.60 -68.33 9.48
N LYS A 73 2.87 -68.66 9.77
CA LYS A 73 3.28 -69.32 11.02
C LYS A 73 3.07 -68.45 12.28
N LEU A 74 3.19 -67.13 12.14
CA LEU A 74 2.83 -66.16 13.18
C LEU A 74 1.30 -65.95 13.31
N GLY A 75 0.48 -66.56 12.45
CA GLY A 75 -0.98 -66.57 12.57
C GLY A 75 -1.69 -65.40 11.90
N PHE A 76 -1.12 -64.87 10.81
CA PHE A 76 -1.75 -63.92 9.89
C PHE A 76 -2.43 -64.68 8.75
N SER A 77 -3.72 -64.41 8.48
CA SER A 77 -4.49 -65.06 7.42
C SER A 77 -4.19 -64.48 6.03
N THR A 78 -4.09 -65.34 5.01
CA THR A 78 -4.00 -64.94 3.59
C THR A 78 -5.38 -64.77 2.94
N PRO A 79 -5.54 -63.91 1.93
CA PRO A 79 -6.74 -63.88 1.10
C PRO A 79 -6.93 -65.20 0.33
N LYS A 80 -8.18 -65.61 0.11
CA LYS A 80 -8.54 -66.87 -0.57
C LYS A 80 -8.08 -66.88 -2.03
N SER A 81 -7.37 -67.93 -2.44
CA SER A 81 -7.25 -68.36 -3.85
C SER A 81 -8.35 -69.35 -4.20
N ILE A 82 -8.92 -69.24 -5.39
CA ILE A 82 -9.89 -70.20 -5.94
C ILE A 82 -9.12 -71.29 -6.71
N SER A 83 -9.34 -72.55 -6.33
CA SER A 83 -9.02 -73.77 -7.09
C SER A 83 -10.24 -74.17 -7.96
N GLU A 84 -10.25 -75.10 -8.92
CA GLU A 84 -9.33 -76.13 -9.43
C GLU A 84 -9.96 -76.71 -10.72
N ILE A 85 -9.20 -77.15 -11.74
CA ILE A 85 -9.63 -78.20 -12.71
C ILE A 85 -8.43 -79.11 -13.06
N ASN A 86 -8.69 -80.41 -13.28
CA ASN A 86 -7.75 -81.53 -13.20
C ASN A 86 -7.11 -82.03 -14.52
N ILE A 87 -5.80 -82.36 -14.47
CA ILE A 87 -5.14 -83.69 -14.74
C ILE A 87 -5.74 -84.56 -15.88
N PRO A 88 -4.96 -85.03 -16.91
CA PRO A 88 -3.96 -86.10 -16.70
C PRO A 88 -2.64 -86.12 -17.53
N ARG A 89 -1.72 -87.00 -17.10
CA ARG A 89 -0.36 -87.28 -17.62
C ARG A 89 -0.29 -88.46 -18.61
N GLN A 90 0.56 -88.36 -19.63
CA GLN A 90 1.46 -89.41 -20.16
C GLN A 90 2.76 -88.68 -20.63
N VAL A 91 3.98 -88.92 -20.12
CA VAL A 91 4.91 -90.06 -20.40
C VAL A 91 5.18 -90.17 -21.92
N SER A 92 6.38 -89.96 -22.51
CA SER A 92 7.77 -89.69 -22.05
C SER A 92 8.59 -89.02 -23.21
N ASN A 93 9.92 -88.82 -23.28
CA ASN A 93 11.07 -89.21 -22.44
C ASN A 93 12.32 -88.28 -22.62
N GLU A 94 13.44 -88.63 -21.97
CA GLU A 94 14.87 -88.38 -22.33
C GLU A 94 15.45 -86.95 -22.55
N ALA A 95 16.00 -86.44 -21.44
CA ALA A 95 17.43 -86.08 -21.26
C ALA A 95 18.02 -84.68 -21.66
N ILE A 96 18.29 -83.89 -20.60
CA ILE A 96 19.51 -83.08 -20.34
C ILE A 96 19.67 -81.81 -21.20
N ASN A 97 19.17 -80.64 -20.75
CA ASN A 97 19.73 -79.69 -19.75
C ASN A 97 20.91 -78.83 -20.25
N ASP A 98 20.94 -77.51 -20.02
CA ASP A 98 19.87 -76.61 -19.60
C ASP A 98 20.19 -75.15 -19.96
N ILE A 99 19.16 -74.42 -20.37
CA ILE A 99 19.22 -73.02 -20.82
C ILE A 99 18.47 -72.11 -19.82
N THR A 100 18.61 -70.80 -20.01
CA THR A 100 17.88 -69.73 -19.30
C THR A 100 16.42 -70.04 -19.00
N SER A 101 15.95 -69.78 -17.77
CA SER A 101 14.51 -69.69 -17.47
C SER A 101 14.02 -68.23 -17.45
N SER A 102 13.46 -67.82 -18.58
CA SER A 102 12.33 -66.90 -18.61
C SER A 102 11.05 -67.72 -18.49
N ASP A 103 10.24 -67.49 -17.48
CA ASP A 103 8.84 -67.92 -17.51
C ASP A 103 8.00 -66.84 -18.21
N SER A 104 7.23 -67.27 -19.20
CA SER A 104 6.33 -66.42 -19.97
C SER A 104 4.96 -67.05 -20.08
N SER A 105 3.97 -66.40 -19.47
CA SER A 105 2.55 -66.56 -19.80
C SER A 105 1.94 -65.16 -19.98
N ASP A 106 1.03 -65.03 -20.92
CA ASP A 106 0.33 -63.81 -21.35
C ASP A 106 1.22 -62.73 -22.00
N GLN A 107 1.56 -62.96 -23.29
CA GLN A 107 1.94 -61.85 -24.18
C GLN A 107 0.72 -60.98 -24.50
N SER A 108 0.42 -60.03 -23.61
CA SER A 108 0.05 -58.70 -24.08
C SER A 108 1.35 -57.95 -24.37
N GLU A 109 1.50 -57.39 -25.57
CA GLU A 109 2.67 -56.55 -25.89
C GLU A 109 2.61 -55.28 -25.04
N MET A 110 3.33 -55.29 -23.91
CA MET A 110 3.46 -54.14 -23.03
C MET A 110 4.02 -52.95 -23.81
N PRO A 111 3.36 -51.77 -23.78
CA PRO A 111 3.67 -50.70 -24.71
C PRO A 111 5.11 -50.20 -24.52
N SER A 112 5.76 -49.89 -25.65
CA SER A 112 7.19 -49.59 -25.73
C SER A 112 7.46 -48.33 -26.56
N LYS A 113 7.96 -47.26 -25.94
CA LYS A 113 8.51 -46.09 -26.65
C LYS A 113 9.99 -46.29 -26.92
N LYS A 114 10.40 -46.12 -28.18
CA LYS A 114 11.81 -46.04 -28.61
C LYS A 114 12.12 -44.59 -29.02
N PHE A 115 13.22 -44.04 -28.54
CA PHE A 115 13.68 -42.68 -28.86
C PHE A 115 15.21 -42.60 -28.67
N VAL A 116 15.84 -41.52 -29.14
CA VAL A 116 17.30 -41.35 -29.08
C VAL A 116 17.63 -40.03 -28.41
N PHE A 117 18.33 -40.07 -27.26
CA PHE A 117 18.89 -38.85 -26.67
C PHE A 117 20.09 -38.41 -27.50
N THR A 118 20.15 -37.12 -27.82
CA THR A 118 21.25 -36.50 -28.56
C THR A 118 21.93 -35.49 -27.65
N PHE A 119 23.06 -35.86 -27.05
CA PHE A 119 23.84 -34.95 -26.23
C PHE A 119 24.70 -34.05 -27.11
N SER A 120 24.72 -32.75 -26.80
CA SER A 120 25.74 -31.85 -27.31
C SER A 120 27.13 -32.23 -26.78
N VAL A 121 28.18 -31.72 -27.42
CA VAL A 121 29.58 -31.95 -27.02
C VAL A 121 29.81 -31.45 -25.59
N ASP A 122 29.23 -30.31 -25.20
CA ASP A 122 29.42 -29.74 -23.87
C ASP A 122 28.58 -30.43 -22.78
N GLU A 123 27.35 -30.85 -23.08
CA GLU A 123 26.60 -31.74 -22.17
C GLU A 123 27.35 -33.05 -21.95
N TRP A 124 27.88 -33.66 -23.01
CA TRP A 124 28.63 -34.90 -22.91
C TRP A 124 29.88 -34.74 -22.03
N LYS A 125 30.68 -33.67 -22.19
CA LYS A 125 31.82 -33.37 -21.30
C LYS A 125 31.44 -33.35 -19.81
N THR A 126 30.23 -32.92 -19.44
CA THR A 126 29.78 -32.89 -18.03
C THR A 126 29.39 -34.26 -17.47
N ILE A 127 29.14 -35.26 -18.31
CA ILE A 127 28.64 -36.59 -17.93
C ILE A 127 29.52 -37.76 -18.38
N GLN A 128 30.54 -37.52 -19.20
CA GLN A 128 31.40 -38.55 -19.77
C GLN A 128 32.02 -39.46 -18.70
N PRO A 129 32.19 -40.77 -18.95
CA PRO A 129 32.81 -41.66 -17.98
C PRO A 129 34.19 -41.20 -17.52
N GLN A 130 34.40 -41.20 -16.21
CA GLN A 130 35.67 -40.88 -15.56
C GLN A 130 36.23 -42.12 -14.84
N GLU A 131 37.55 -42.22 -14.78
CA GLU A 131 38.24 -43.25 -14.01
C GLU A 131 38.15 -42.97 -12.51
N MET A 132 37.68 -43.95 -11.75
CA MET A 132 37.57 -43.86 -10.30
C MET A 132 38.23 -45.05 -9.62
N ASN A 133 39.10 -44.76 -8.66
CA ASN A 133 39.75 -45.74 -7.81
C ASN A 133 38.85 -46.17 -6.66
N TYR A 134 38.47 -47.44 -6.62
CA TYR A 134 37.73 -48.04 -5.51
C TYR A 134 38.68 -48.91 -4.66
N LYS A 135 38.78 -48.62 -3.36
CA LYS A 135 39.52 -49.47 -2.41
C LYS A 135 38.82 -50.82 -2.27
N MET A 136 39.54 -51.93 -2.48
CA MET A 136 39.01 -53.27 -2.22
C MET A 136 39.23 -53.65 -0.75
N ILE A 137 38.24 -54.34 -0.18
CA ILE A 137 38.35 -55.00 1.13
C ILE A 137 38.19 -56.50 0.86
N ASP A 138 39.22 -57.10 0.26
CA ASP A 138 39.30 -58.54 0.03
C ASP A 138 40.43 -59.12 0.88
N LYS A 139 40.07 -59.88 1.92
CA LYS A 139 41.02 -60.49 2.86
C LYS A 139 41.91 -61.56 2.21
N THR A 140 41.62 -61.98 0.99
CA THR A 140 42.35 -63.05 0.29
C THR A 140 43.45 -62.56 -0.65
N ARG A 141 43.52 -61.24 -0.93
CA ARG A 141 44.50 -60.64 -1.88
C ARG A 141 45.04 -59.28 -1.39
N PRO A 142 45.89 -59.24 -0.35
CA PRO A 142 46.35 -57.99 0.29
C PRO A 142 47.24 -57.08 -0.59
N MET A 143 47.70 -57.57 -1.76
CA MET A 143 48.55 -56.82 -2.70
C MET A 143 47.78 -56.07 -3.80
N GLN A 144 46.45 -56.22 -3.90
CA GLN A 144 45.61 -55.44 -4.82
C GLN A 144 44.58 -54.58 -4.06
N ASN A 145 45.05 -53.49 -3.45
CA ASN A 145 44.22 -52.65 -2.58
C ASN A 145 43.26 -51.70 -3.31
N THR A 146 43.39 -51.53 -4.63
CA THR A 146 42.54 -50.64 -5.43
C THR A 146 42.17 -51.27 -6.77
N ARG A 147 40.94 -51.04 -7.22
CA ARG A 147 40.46 -51.41 -8.56
C ARG A 147 39.90 -50.19 -9.28
N LEU A 148 40.38 -49.96 -10.49
CA LEU A 148 39.90 -48.93 -11.41
C LEU A 148 38.56 -49.34 -12.00
N TYR A 149 37.63 -48.38 -12.04
CA TYR A 149 36.34 -48.49 -12.70
C TYR A 149 36.02 -47.19 -13.44
N TYR A 150 35.61 -47.28 -14.70
CA TYR A 150 34.96 -46.17 -15.39
C TYR A 150 33.53 -46.00 -14.85
N VAL A 151 33.18 -44.79 -14.43
CA VAL A 151 31.84 -44.46 -13.90
C VAL A 151 31.40 -43.08 -14.39
N LEU A 152 30.09 -42.89 -14.56
CA LEU A 152 29.54 -41.57 -14.86
C LEU A 152 29.64 -40.64 -13.62
N PRO A 153 29.95 -39.34 -13.77
CA PRO A 153 30.24 -38.43 -12.65
C PRO A 153 29.06 -38.30 -11.67
N LYS A 154 29.32 -38.62 -10.40
CA LYS A 154 28.26 -38.67 -9.36
C LYS A 154 27.48 -37.35 -9.31
N SER A 155 26.16 -37.46 -9.17
CA SER A 155 25.20 -36.34 -9.12
C SER A 155 25.01 -35.50 -10.39
N ASN A 156 25.86 -35.59 -11.42
CA ASN A 156 25.76 -34.77 -12.63
C ASN A 156 24.98 -35.44 -13.77
N TRP A 157 25.24 -36.73 -14.04
CA TRP A 157 24.60 -37.41 -15.18
C TRP A 157 23.10 -37.63 -15.01
N THR A 158 22.63 -37.84 -13.77
CA THR A 158 21.20 -38.15 -13.57
C THR A 158 20.28 -36.95 -13.86
N PRO A 159 20.55 -35.69 -13.44
CA PRO A 159 19.84 -34.49 -13.91
C PRO A 159 19.51 -34.51 -15.41
N ILE A 160 20.54 -34.45 -16.25
CA ILE A 160 20.48 -34.35 -17.71
C ILE A 160 19.66 -35.49 -18.33
N MET A 161 19.87 -36.73 -17.87
CA MET A 161 19.12 -37.90 -18.37
C MET A 161 17.60 -37.84 -18.13
N ALA A 162 17.11 -37.09 -17.13
CA ALA A 162 15.66 -36.93 -16.94
C ALA A 162 15.09 -35.72 -17.69
N GLU A 163 15.94 -34.77 -18.05
CA GLU A 163 15.55 -33.60 -18.85
C GLU A 163 15.28 -34.04 -20.28
N HIS A 164 16.22 -34.73 -20.93
CA HIS A 164 15.96 -35.39 -22.21
C HIS A 164 14.82 -36.42 -22.15
N PHE A 165 14.66 -37.16 -21.04
CA PHE A 165 13.50 -38.06 -20.91
C PHE A 165 12.18 -37.30 -20.97
N TRP A 166 12.10 -36.11 -20.36
CA TRP A 166 10.93 -35.25 -20.46
C TRP A 166 10.75 -34.74 -21.89
N GLU A 167 11.79 -34.13 -22.48
CA GLU A 167 11.78 -33.58 -23.85
C GLU A 167 11.28 -34.58 -24.91
N HIS A 168 11.70 -35.84 -24.81
CA HIS A 168 11.35 -36.88 -25.78
C HIS A 168 10.01 -37.60 -25.50
N THR A 169 9.39 -37.40 -24.33
CA THR A 169 8.20 -38.20 -23.95
C THR A 169 7.00 -37.42 -23.43
N SER A 170 7.19 -36.24 -22.84
CA SER A 170 6.21 -35.48 -22.05
C SER A 170 5.46 -36.30 -20.98
N LEU A 171 6.03 -37.42 -20.52
CA LEU A 171 5.37 -38.32 -19.58
C LEU A 171 5.63 -37.90 -18.12
N PRO A 172 4.62 -37.90 -17.22
CA PRO A 172 4.76 -37.55 -15.80
C PRO A 172 5.54 -38.58 -14.95
N CYS A 173 6.37 -39.42 -15.60
CA CYS A 173 7.08 -40.52 -15.00
C CYS A 173 8.30 -40.07 -14.17
N CYS A 174 8.20 -40.12 -12.85
CA CYS A 174 9.31 -39.82 -11.94
C CYS A 174 10.35 -40.97 -11.92
N LEU A 175 11.32 -40.91 -12.86
CA LEU A 175 12.39 -41.90 -13.03
C LEU A 175 13.40 -41.89 -11.88
N SER A 176 13.62 -43.07 -11.30
CA SER A 176 14.76 -43.38 -10.43
C SER A 176 15.81 -44.17 -11.21
N PHE A 177 16.93 -43.53 -11.51
CA PHE A 177 18.09 -44.14 -12.16
C PHE A 177 18.76 -45.12 -11.18
N LYS A 178 18.72 -46.41 -11.50
CA LYS A 178 19.17 -47.49 -10.61
C LYS A 178 20.64 -47.86 -10.83
N ARG A 179 21.08 -47.89 -12.08
CA ARG A 179 22.43 -48.34 -12.46
C ARG A 179 22.86 -47.67 -13.76
N ALA A 180 24.10 -47.19 -13.78
CA ALA A 180 24.86 -47.01 -15.01
C ALA A 180 26.00 -48.04 -15.01
N LYS A 181 26.21 -48.71 -16.14
CA LYS A 181 27.36 -49.59 -16.38
C LYS A 181 28.15 -48.98 -17.53
N VAL A 182 29.43 -48.72 -17.32
CA VAL A 182 30.37 -48.37 -18.38
C VAL A 182 31.22 -49.60 -18.67
N THR A 183 31.44 -49.90 -19.94
CA THR A 183 32.28 -50.99 -20.42
C THR A 183 33.06 -50.51 -21.65
N PRO A 184 34.29 -49.96 -21.47
CA PRO A 184 35.07 -49.39 -22.58
C PRO A 184 35.21 -50.32 -23.77
N ASP A 185 35.56 -51.59 -23.51
CA ASP A 185 35.84 -52.62 -24.52
C ASP A 185 34.65 -53.59 -24.71
N GLY A 186 33.45 -53.19 -24.33
CA GLY A 186 32.24 -54.01 -24.45
C GLY A 186 31.36 -53.60 -25.62
N TYR A 187 30.55 -54.54 -26.13
CA TYR A 187 29.54 -54.31 -27.18
C TYR A 187 28.58 -53.12 -26.92
N ASN A 188 28.46 -52.67 -25.66
CA ASN A 188 27.85 -51.40 -25.34
C ASN A 188 28.77 -50.62 -24.40
N TYR A 189 29.23 -49.46 -24.85
CA TYR A 189 30.08 -48.53 -24.12
C TYR A 189 29.44 -48.03 -22.82
N VAL A 190 28.17 -47.61 -22.87
CA VAL A 190 27.39 -47.18 -21.68
C VAL A 190 25.99 -47.76 -21.70
N VAL A 191 25.56 -48.36 -20.58
CA VAL A 191 24.18 -48.83 -20.36
C VAL A 191 23.61 -48.21 -19.09
N VAL A 192 22.55 -47.42 -19.25
CA VAL A 192 21.80 -46.78 -18.16
C VAL A 192 20.46 -47.49 -17.97
N VAL A 193 20.11 -47.79 -16.72
CA VAL A 193 18.83 -48.40 -16.34
C VAL A 193 18.13 -47.57 -15.27
N ALA A 194 16.86 -47.22 -15.52
CA ALA A 194 15.99 -46.51 -14.58
C ALA A 194 14.60 -47.17 -14.50
N ARG A 195 13.87 -46.87 -13.43
CA ARG A 195 12.47 -47.31 -13.27
C ARG A 195 11.62 -46.15 -12.75
N CYS A 196 10.41 -45.97 -13.28
CA CYS A 196 9.47 -45.01 -12.72
C CYS A 196 9.12 -45.42 -11.28
N THR A 197 9.17 -44.45 -10.36
CA THR A 197 8.84 -44.70 -8.95
C THR A 197 7.33 -44.89 -8.71
N VAL A 198 6.49 -44.37 -9.60
CA VAL A 198 5.03 -44.45 -9.58
C VAL A 198 4.56 -45.67 -10.40
N CYS A 199 4.39 -45.54 -11.72
CA CYS A 199 3.85 -46.57 -12.62
C CYS A 199 4.76 -47.79 -12.88
N LYS A 200 5.97 -47.83 -12.29
CA LYS A 200 6.93 -48.93 -12.37
C LYS A 200 7.48 -49.28 -13.76
N SER A 201 7.15 -48.56 -14.82
CA SER A 201 7.72 -48.73 -16.17
C SER A 201 9.26 -48.63 -16.18
N HIS A 202 9.89 -49.31 -17.13
CA HIS A 202 11.33 -49.58 -17.17
C HIS A 202 12.02 -48.82 -18.31
N PHE A 203 13.07 -48.06 -17.99
CA PHE A 203 13.89 -47.32 -18.95
C PHE A 203 15.27 -47.99 -19.11
N LYS A 204 15.69 -48.19 -20.36
CA LYS A 204 17.03 -48.65 -20.74
C LYS A 204 17.60 -47.72 -21.81
N GLY A 205 18.67 -46.99 -21.48
CA GLY A 205 19.48 -46.20 -22.40
C GLY A 205 20.77 -46.94 -22.74
N THR A 206 21.18 -46.93 -24.00
CA THR A 206 22.34 -47.68 -24.51
C THR A 206 23.15 -46.84 -25.50
N ILE A 207 24.44 -46.63 -25.23
CA ILE A 207 25.44 -46.11 -26.17
C ILE A 207 26.28 -47.31 -26.59
N ALA A 208 26.32 -47.60 -27.90
CA ALA A 208 26.99 -48.79 -28.44
C ALA A 208 28.52 -48.62 -28.42
N GLU A 209 29.04 -47.63 -29.13
CA GLU A 209 30.47 -47.38 -29.30
C GLU A 209 30.94 -46.17 -28.48
N ARG A 210 32.25 -46.08 -28.22
CA ARG A 210 32.85 -44.92 -27.57
C ARG A 210 32.80 -43.71 -28.52
N PRO A 211 32.13 -42.60 -28.17
CA PRO A 211 32.08 -41.42 -29.03
C PRO A 211 33.46 -40.76 -29.17
N SER A 212 33.69 -40.10 -30.31
CA SER A 212 34.87 -39.25 -30.50
C SER A 212 34.68 -37.89 -29.81
N ASP A 213 35.76 -37.29 -29.31
CA ASP A 213 35.74 -36.13 -28.41
C ASP A 213 35.11 -34.85 -29.02
N SER A 214 34.97 -34.79 -30.35
CA SER A 214 34.35 -33.68 -31.09
C SER A 214 32.98 -34.02 -31.70
N SER A 215 32.38 -35.17 -31.38
CA SER A 215 31.12 -35.66 -31.97
C SER A 215 29.92 -35.56 -31.02
N ARG A 216 28.72 -35.38 -31.58
CA ARG A 216 27.45 -35.50 -30.84
C ARG A 216 27.23 -36.95 -30.44
N VAL A 217 26.75 -37.16 -29.21
CA VAL A 217 26.59 -38.51 -28.64
C VAL A 217 25.13 -38.95 -28.71
N LEU A 218 24.89 -40.11 -29.32
CA LEU A 218 23.56 -40.70 -29.46
C LEU A 218 23.39 -41.85 -28.45
N MET A 219 22.35 -41.78 -27.62
CA MET A 219 21.96 -42.88 -26.73
C MET A 219 20.58 -43.43 -27.11
N ASN A 220 20.57 -44.67 -27.59
CA ASN A 220 19.37 -45.40 -27.95
C ASN A 220 18.58 -45.77 -26.70
N CYS A 221 17.37 -45.25 -26.57
CA CYS A 221 16.52 -45.38 -25.39
C CYS A 221 15.29 -46.22 -25.69
N ILE A 222 14.96 -47.11 -24.76
CA ILE A 222 13.75 -47.93 -24.77
C ILE A 222 13.05 -47.75 -23.43
N TYR A 223 11.76 -47.41 -23.46
CA TYR A 223 10.91 -47.26 -22.28
C TYR A 223 9.67 -48.15 -22.39
N THR A 224 9.54 -49.14 -21.50
CA THR A 224 8.51 -50.20 -21.57
C THR A 224 7.64 -50.26 -20.32
N GLY A 225 6.35 -50.58 -20.51
CA GLY A 225 5.37 -50.86 -19.46
C GLY A 225 4.31 -49.78 -19.30
N ASN A 226 3.59 -49.80 -18.16
CA ASN A 226 2.38 -49.03 -17.84
C ASN A 226 2.57 -47.50 -17.71
N TYR A 227 3.25 -46.84 -18.64
CA TYR A 227 3.43 -45.38 -18.59
C TYR A 227 2.21 -44.59 -19.07
N ASN A 228 1.20 -45.27 -19.64
CA ASN A 228 -0.10 -44.70 -20.00
C ASN A 228 -1.04 -44.61 -18.78
N ASP A 229 -0.77 -45.34 -17.69
CA ASP A 229 -1.60 -45.31 -16.48
C ASP A 229 -1.49 -43.96 -15.77
N GLU A 230 -2.63 -43.44 -15.31
CA GLU A 230 -2.69 -42.18 -14.58
C GLU A 230 -1.80 -42.19 -13.34
N HIS A 231 -0.92 -41.18 -13.25
CA HIS A 231 -0.04 -41.00 -12.12
C HIS A 231 -0.78 -40.39 -10.93
N LYS A 232 -1.55 -41.22 -10.20
CA LYS A 232 -2.34 -40.86 -9.00
C LYS A 232 -1.58 -40.07 -7.91
N ILE A 233 -0.23 -40.05 -7.96
CA ILE A 233 0.62 -39.27 -7.05
C ILE A 233 1.71 -38.56 -7.87
N SER A 234 1.68 -37.22 -7.89
CA SER A 234 2.72 -36.38 -8.48
C SER A 234 3.99 -36.38 -7.61
N ARG A 235 4.88 -37.36 -7.84
CA ARG A 235 6.19 -37.42 -7.15
C ARG A 235 7.20 -36.53 -7.86
N LYS A 236 7.73 -35.53 -7.14
CA LYS A 236 8.85 -34.71 -7.63
C LYS A 236 10.20 -35.39 -7.41
N ARG A 237 11.14 -35.07 -8.31
CA ARG A 237 12.50 -35.57 -8.27
C ARG A 237 13.34 -34.85 -7.22
N ARG A 238 14.27 -35.56 -6.59
CA ARG A 238 15.26 -34.97 -5.69
C ARG A 238 16.22 -34.06 -6.48
N LEU A 239 16.39 -32.83 -5.99
CA LEU A 239 17.43 -31.89 -6.45
C LEU A 239 18.83 -32.46 -6.15
N LEU A 240 19.70 -32.49 -7.16
CA LEU A 240 21.07 -33.03 -7.10
C LEU A 240 22.02 -32.19 -7.95
N GLY A 241 23.30 -32.13 -7.54
CA GLY A 241 24.41 -31.62 -8.36
C GLY A 241 24.13 -30.24 -9.00
N PRO A 242 24.30 -30.08 -10.33
CA PRO A 242 24.12 -28.81 -11.03
C PRO A 242 22.77 -28.14 -10.80
N THR A 243 21.70 -28.92 -10.61
CA THR A 243 20.34 -28.42 -10.38
C THR A 243 20.23 -27.67 -9.06
N ILE A 244 21.01 -28.04 -8.03
CA ILE A 244 21.07 -27.30 -6.76
C ILE A 244 21.71 -25.93 -7.00
N SER A 245 22.83 -25.88 -7.71
CA SER A 245 23.53 -24.63 -8.03
C SER A 245 22.66 -23.68 -8.86
N LYS A 246 22.01 -24.19 -9.93
CA LYS A 246 21.06 -23.44 -10.78
C LYS A 246 20.00 -22.71 -9.94
N TYR A 247 19.25 -23.45 -9.13
CA TYR A 247 18.18 -22.87 -8.33
C TYR A 247 18.68 -22.02 -7.16
N THR A 248 19.86 -22.31 -6.60
CA THR A 248 20.46 -21.49 -5.54
C THR A 248 20.87 -20.12 -6.08
N THR A 249 21.52 -20.05 -7.26
CA THR A 249 21.86 -18.79 -7.92
C THR A 249 20.59 -17.97 -8.17
N SER A 250 19.55 -18.57 -8.77
CA SER A 250 18.33 -17.83 -9.09
C SER A 250 17.55 -17.32 -7.87
N VAL A 251 17.45 -18.12 -6.81
CA VAL A 251 16.64 -17.79 -5.62
C VAL A 251 17.40 -16.99 -4.55
N VAL A 252 18.74 -17.05 -4.54
CA VAL A 252 19.59 -16.37 -3.53
C VAL A 252 20.38 -15.20 -4.14
N LYS A 253 21.07 -15.40 -5.27
CA LYS A 253 21.90 -14.35 -5.89
C LYS A 253 21.08 -13.39 -6.77
N GLU A 254 20.20 -13.91 -7.62
CA GLU A 254 19.34 -13.11 -8.50
C GLU A 254 18.09 -12.57 -7.77
N GLY A 255 17.83 -13.03 -6.54
CA GLY A 255 16.73 -12.55 -5.69
C GLY A 255 15.32 -12.94 -6.18
N ILE A 256 15.19 -13.92 -7.08
CA ILE A 256 13.91 -14.27 -7.70
C ILE A 256 13.04 -15.09 -6.74
N SER A 257 11.73 -14.83 -6.75
CA SER A 257 10.77 -15.57 -5.92
C SER A 257 10.77 -17.07 -6.26
N CYS A 258 10.55 -17.93 -5.26
CA CYS A 258 10.55 -19.39 -5.47
C CYS A 258 9.47 -19.85 -6.46
N GLU A 259 8.31 -19.20 -6.51
CA GLU A 259 7.25 -19.57 -7.47
C GLU A 259 7.57 -18.99 -8.86
N THR A 260 8.09 -17.76 -8.97
CA THR A 260 8.55 -17.19 -10.26
C THR A 260 9.69 -18.01 -10.89
N THR A 261 10.57 -18.59 -10.06
CA THR A 261 11.59 -19.53 -10.53
C THR A 261 10.98 -20.81 -11.10
N ARG A 262 9.85 -21.29 -10.54
CA ARG A 262 9.11 -22.44 -11.07
C ARG A 262 8.32 -22.09 -12.33
N GLU A 263 7.68 -20.93 -12.38
CA GLU A 263 6.97 -20.40 -13.55
C GLU A 263 7.89 -20.32 -14.77
N ARG A 264 9.13 -19.83 -14.59
CA ARG A 264 10.15 -19.79 -15.65
C ARG A 264 10.54 -21.18 -16.15
N GLU A 265 10.72 -22.16 -15.26
CA GLU A 265 11.02 -23.54 -15.69
C GLU A 265 9.82 -24.23 -16.31
N ALA A 266 8.59 -23.94 -15.87
CA ALA A 266 7.37 -24.41 -16.50
C ALA A 266 7.25 -23.86 -17.92
N ALA A 267 7.45 -22.55 -18.12
CA ALA A 267 7.46 -21.91 -19.43
C ALA A 267 8.58 -22.45 -20.36
N ARG A 268 9.69 -22.94 -19.80
CA ARG A 268 10.79 -23.55 -20.57
C ARG A 268 10.51 -25.01 -20.96
N LEU A 269 9.82 -25.77 -20.11
CA LEU A 269 9.71 -27.23 -20.22
C LEU A 269 8.31 -27.74 -20.62
N MET A 270 7.27 -26.91 -20.52
CA MET A 270 5.87 -27.31 -20.72
C MET A 270 5.21 -26.54 -21.85
N LYS A 271 4.40 -27.24 -22.64
CA LYS A 271 3.43 -26.65 -23.57
C LYS A 271 2.05 -26.61 -22.91
N MET A 272 1.14 -25.80 -23.46
CA MET A 272 -0.23 -25.70 -22.96
C MET A 272 -0.95 -27.05 -23.14
N GLY A 273 -1.34 -27.66 -22.01
CA GLY A 273 -1.94 -29.01 -21.97
C GLY A 273 -1.02 -30.10 -21.41
N ASP A 274 0.28 -29.85 -21.23
CA ASP A 274 1.20 -30.83 -20.62
C ASP A 274 0.96 -30.99 -19.10
N CYS A 275 1.23 -32.19 -18.58
CA CYS A 275 1.32 -32.43 -17.14
C CYS A 275 2.54 -31.73 -16.51
N GLU A 276 2.50 -31.39 -15.22
CA GLU A 276 3.65 -30.76 -14.54
C GLU A 276 4.85 -31.74 -14.43
N PRO A 277 6.03 -31.43 -15.01
CA PRO A 277 7.18 -32.32 -15.03
C PRO A 277 7.64 -32.73 -13.61
N PRO A 278 8.05 -34.00 -13.40
CA PRO A 278 8.67 -34.43 -12.15
C PRO A 278 10.00 -33.72 -11.84
N ILE A 279 10.66 -33.14 -12.85
CA ILE A 279 11.94 -32.43 -12.74
C ILE A 279 11.80 -31.00 -12.21
N ILE A 280 10.61 -30.39 -12.29
CA ILE A 280 10.35 -29.08 -11.67
C ILE A 280 10.17 -29.28 -10.15
N PRO A 281 10.99 -28.64 -9.30
CA PRO A 281 10.88 -28.78 -7.85
C PRO A 281 9.62 -28.09 -7.31
N SER A 282 9.12 -28.55 -6.17
CA SER A 282 8.04 -27.86 -5.46
C SER A 282 8.53 -26.57 -4.79
N GLY A 283 7.64 -25.58 -4.63
CA GLY A 283 7.96 -24.31 -3.96
C GLY A 283 8.52 -24.50 -2.54
N ASN A 284 8.02 -25.49 -1.79
CA ASN A 284 8.57 -25.87 -0.48
C ASN A 284 10.02 -26.36 -0.56
N SER A 285 10.38 -27.11 -1.62
CA SER A 285 11.76 -27.59 -1.81
C SER A 285 12.73 -26.44 -2.10
N LEU A 286 12.28 -25.44 -2.88
CA LEU A 286 13.06 -24.23 -3.17
C LEU A 286 13.19 -23.33 -1.93
N ARG A 287 12.11 -23.14 -1.15
CA ARG A 287 12.16 -22.44 0.14
C ARG A 287 13.15 -23.10 1.11
N ALA A 288 13.09 -24.43 1.26
CA ALA A 288 14.02 -25.20 2.09
C ALA A 288 15.46 -25.19 1.56
N LEU A 289 15.68 -24.95 0.26
CA LEU A 289 17.01 -24.72 -0.30
C LEU A 289 17.53 -23.30 0.03
N LYS A 290 16.70 -22.26 -0.20
CA LYS A 290 17.00 -20.86 0.16
C LYS A 290 17.39 -20.74 1.64
N CYS A 291 16.58 -21.29 2.54
CA CYS A 291 16.83 -21.23 3.98
C CYS A 291 18.13 -21.93 4.39
N ARG A 292 18.48 -23.09 3.80
CA ARG A 292 19.74 -23.78 4.10
C ARG A 292 20.95 -23.03 3.58
N LYS A 293 20.88 -22.41 2.39
CA LYS A 293 21.99 -21.60 1.87
C LYS A 293 22.23 -20.36 2.75
N LEU A 294 21.17 -19.62 3.08
CA LEU A 294 21.24 -18.45 3.96
C LEU A 294 21.68 -18.80 5.39
N ALA A 295 21.42 -20.02 5.87
CA ALA A 295 21.94 -20.49 7.16
C ALA A 295 23.44 -20.84 7.10
N SER A 296 23.94 -21.33 5.96
CA SER A 296 25.38 -21.60 5.76
C SER A 296 26.23 -20.35 5.50
N GLU A 297 25.61 -19.17 5.40
CA GLU A 297 26.27 -17.89 5.13
C GLU A 297 26.40 -17.00 6.37
N ARG A 298 25.95 -17.44 7.55
CA ARG A 298 26.04 -16.67 8.81
C ARG A 298 27.37 -16.91 9.51
N ARG A 299 27.93 -15.89 10.17
CA ARG A 299 29.11 -16.05 11.04
C ARG A 299 28.86 -17.03 12.20
N HIS A 300 27.65 -17.02 12.78
CA HIS A 300 27.28 -17.92 13.87
C HIS A 300 25.77 -18.26 13.91
N VAL A 301 25.41 -19.30 14.65
CA VAL A 301 24.01 -19.75 14.84
C VAL A 301 23.25 -18.80 15.79
N ASP A 302 23.88 -18.41 16.89
CA ASP A 302 23.40 -17.37 17.79
C ASP A 302 23.73 -15.97 17.25
N THR A 303 22.72 -15.09 17.22
CA THR A 303 22.82 -13.75 16.63
C THR A 303 23.72 -12.80 17.44
N LEU A 304 23.72 -12.88 18.77
CA LEU A 304 24.56 -12.00 19.60
C LEU A 304 26.04 -12.35 19.42
N THR A 305 26.37 -13.63 19.39
CA THR A 305 27.72 -14.09 19.04
C THR A 305 28.10 -13.65 17.62
N SER A 306 27.17 -13.70 16.66
CA SER A 306 27.41 -13.21 15.30
C SER A 306 27.79 -11.71 15.27
N LEU A 307 27.08 -10.87 16.03
CA LEU A 307 27.41 -9.44 16.18
C LEU A 307 28.78 -9.21 16.83
N VAL A 308 29.13 -9.96 17.87
CA VAL A 308 30.42 -9.83 18.57
C VAL A 308 31.58 -10.30 17.69
N LEU A 309 31.35 -11.24 16.77
CA LEU A 309 32.33 -11.60 15.73
C LEU A 309 32.43 -10.48 14.68
N MET A 310 31.30 -9.99 14.17
CA MET A 310 31.25 -8.88 13.21
C MET A 310 31.97 -7.63 13.73
N ALA A 311 31.76 -7.25 15.00
CA ALA A 311 32.42 -6.11 15.64
C ALA A 311 33.95 -6.27 15.82
N LYS A 312 34.52 -7.46 15.60
CA LYS A 312 35.96 -7.71 15.62
C LYS A 312 36.60 -7.71 14.23
N GLU A 313 35.81 -7.70 13.17
CA GLU A 313 36.29 -7.62 11.79
C GLU A 313 36.75 -6.19 11.47
N GLU A 314 37.85 -6.05 10.71
CA GLU A 314 38.45 -4.75 10.36
C GLU A 314 37.49 -3.81 9.60
N GLU A 315 36.47 -4.38 8.94
CA GLU A 315 35.44 -3.62 8.23
C GLU A 315 34.45 -2.90 9.16
N TYR A 316 34.27 -3.38 10.40
CA TYR A 316 33.20 -2.94 11.31
C TYR A 316 33.69 -2.52 12.71
N ASN A 317 34.92 -2.84 13.11
CA ASN A 317 35.46 -2.56 14.45
C ASN A 317 35.45 -1.07 14.86
N ASN A 318 35.53 -0.16 13.89
CA ASN A 318 35.47 1.30 14.08
C ASN A 318 34.06 1.89 13.79
N ILE A 319 33.05 1.03 13.64
CA ILE A 319 31.67 1.40 13.26
C ILE A 319 30.65 0.85 14.26
N LEU A 320 30.83 -0.36 14.78
CA LEU A 320 30.02 -0.95 15.85
C LEU A 320 30.65 -0.61 17.21
N HIS A 321 30.05 0.30 17.97
CA HIS A 321 30.67 0.88 19.17
C HIS A 321 30.19 0.25 20.48
N ASP A 322 28.89 -0.04 20.61
CA ASP A 322 28.31 -0.57 21.84
C ASP A 322 27.16 -1.55 21.53
N ILE A 323 27.05 -2.62 22.32
CA ILE A 323 26.14 -3.75 22.10
C ILE A 323 25.55 -4.22 23.44
N GLY A 324 24.35 -3.74 23.77
CA GLY A 324 23.59 -4.17 24.93
C GLY A 324 22.83 -5.47 24.69
N CYS A 325 22.68 -6.31 25.73
CA CYS A 325 21.87 -7.53 25.68
C CYS A 325 20.55 -7.41 26.46
N ASN A 326 20.50 -6.67 27.57
CA ASN A 326 19.27 -6.45 28.34
C ASN A 326 19.23 -5.05 28.98
N PRO A 327 18.53 -4.05 28.38
CA PRO A 327 17.84 -4.11 27.09
C PRO A 327 18.78 -4.40 25.91
N PHE A 328 18.22 -4.89 24.80
CA PHE A 328 19.02 -5.13 23.59
C PHE A 328 19.13 -3.84 22.77
N PHE A 329 20.36 -3.42 22.45
CA PHE A 329 20.63 -2.27 21.58
C PHE A 329 21.97 -2.46 20.86
N VAL A 330 22.17 -1.74 19.76
CA VAL A 330 23.45 -1.66 19.03
C VAL A 330 23.67 -0.20 18.62
N HIS A 331 24.72 0.43 19.12
CA HIS A 331 25.14 1.76 18.68
C HIS A 331 26.16 1.62 17.56
N TYR A 332 25.86 2.23 16.40
CA TYR A 332 26.74 2.20 15.25
C TYR A 332 26.69 3.50 14.44
N PHE A 333 27.87 3.96 14.03
CA PHE A 333 28.08 5.15 13.19
C PHE A 333 29.52 5.13 12.67
N CYS A 334 29.76 5.66 11.47
CA CYS A 334 31.13 5.82 10.97
C CYS A 334 31.75 7.16 11.37
N SER A 335 33.08 7.24 11.39
CA SER A 335 33.81 8.45 11.81
C SER A 335 33.54 9.65 10.88
N GLU A 336 33.25 9.39 9.61
CA GLU A 336 32.87 10.39 8.62
C GLU A 336 31.53 11.04 8.96
N GLN A 337 30.54 10.29 9.45
CA GLN A 337 29.27 10.86 9.91
C GLN A 337 29.48 11.81 11.09
N ILE A 338 30.34 11.44 12.05
CA ILE A 338 30.68 12.27 13.21
C ILE A 338 31.44 13.53 12.77
N ASN A 339 32.34 13.44 11.79
CA ASN A 339 33.06 14.60 11.27
C ASN A 339 32.13 15.55 10.50
N ILE A 340 31.23 15.02 9.66
CA ILE A 340 30.17 15.81 8.99
C ILE A 340 29.27 16.48 10.04
N TYR A 341 28.88 15.79 11.11
CA TYR A 341 28.09 16.36 12.20
C TYR A 341 28.85 17.45 12.99
N ARG A 342 30.13 17.25 13.30
CA ARG A 342 30.97 18.27 13.96
C ARG A 342 31.14 19.51 13.08
N GLN A 343 31.32 19.33 11.78
CA GLN A 343 31.36 20.44 10.80
C GLN A 343 30.01 21.16 10.75
N TYR A 344 28.91 20.41 10.68
CA TYR A 344 27.54 20.91 10.72
C TYR A 344 27.25 21.76 11.96
N CYS A 345 27.63 21.29 13.16
CA CYS A 345 27.45 22.06 14.39
C CYS A 345 28.27 23.35 14.38
N ARG A 346 29.50 23.34 13.85
CA ARG A 346 30.29 24.58 13.63
C ARG A 346 29.62 25.51 12.62
N SER A 347 28.71 25.00 11.77
CA SER A 347 28.09 25.72 10.66
C SER A 347 26.54 25.82 10.68
N VAL A 348 25.83 25.62 11.81
CA VAL A 348 24.38 25.96 11.96
C VAL A 348 23.98 26.62 13.29
N ARG A 349 23.24 27.76 13.32
CA ARG A 349 22.95 28.57 14.55
C ARG A 349 22.16 27.85 15.61
N TYR A 350 21.18 27.08 15.17
CA TYR A 350 20.38 26.23 16.02
C TYR A 350 20.37 24.86 15.33
N PRO A 351 21.38 24.01 15.54
CA PRO A 351 21.52 22.74 14.82
C PRO A 351 20.27 21.87 15.03
N LYS A 352 19.53 21.61 13.94
CA LYS A 352 18.31 20.81 13.96
C LYS A 352 18.68 19.34 13.78
N LEU A 353 18.55 18.56 14.85
CA LEU A 353 18.66 17.10 14.83
C LEU A 353 17.25 16.51 14.88
N VAL A 354 16.87 15.74 13.87
CA VAL A 354 15.57 15.05 13.82
C VAL A 354 15.83 13.57 14.06
N ILE A 355 15.08 12.96 14.97
CA ILE A 355 15.20 11.55 15.34
C ILE A 355 13.83 10.89 15.17
N ASP A 356 13.79 9.75 14.49
CA ASP A 356 12.60 8.91 14.36
C ASP A 356 13.00 7.42 14.39
N ALA A 357 12.04 6.50 14.47
CA ALA A 357 12.25 5.07 14.66
C ALA A 357 11.38 4.18 13.75
N THR A 358 11.96 3.10 13.21
CA THR A 358 11.20 2.13 12.40
C THR A 358 11.44 0.67 12.82
N GLY A 359 10.35 -0.04 13.16
CA GLY A 359 10.37 -1.43 13.59
C GLY A 359 10.28 -2.48 12.47
N SER A 360 10.18 -2.07 11.20
CA SER A 360 9.88 -2.97 10.07
C SER A 360 11.10 -3.53 9.33
N VAL A 361 12.32 -3.23 9.79
CA VAL A 361 13.57 -3.57 9.09
C VAL A 361 14.22 -4.87 9.57
N VAL A 362 14.17 -5.20 10.86
CA VAL A 362 14.88 -6.34 11.47
C VAL A 362 13.91 -7.33 12.12
N LYS A 363 14.13 -8.63 11.87
CA LYS A 363 13.36 -9.71 12.48
C LYS A 363 13.74 -9.90 13.96
N PRO A 364 12.75 -10.01 14.88
CA PRO A 364 13.01 -10.44 16.25
C PRO A 364 13.73 -11.78 16.31
N PHE A 365 14.72 -11.90 17.20
CA PHE A 365 15.55 -13.10 17.37
C PHE A 365 15.53 -13.59 18.83
N LYS A 366 16.18 -14.72 19.13
CA LYS A 366 16.32 -15.21 20.51
C LYS A 366 17.64 -14.74 21.12
N LYS A 367 17.57 -14.01 22.24
CA LYS A 367 18.73 -13.68 23.08
C LYS A 367 19.15 -14.94 23.84
N LEU A 368 20.43 -15.31 23.74
CA LEU A 368 21.04 -16.45 24.46
C LEU A 368 20.24 -17.76 24.26
N ASN A 369 19.65 -17.95 23.08
CA ASN A 369 18.72 -19.04 22.73
C ASN A 369 17.46 -19.21 23.62
N ALA A 370 17.25 -18.39 24.65
CA ALA A 370 16.15 -18.50 25.61
C ALA A 370 15.00 -17.53 25.30
N VAL A 371 15.24 -16.22 25.43
CA VAL A 371 14.19 -15.18 25.41
C VAL A 371 14.12 -14.53 24.03
N LYS A 372 12.94 -14.49 23.41
CA LYS A 372 12.73 -13.77 22.15
C LYS A 372 12.73 -12.26 22.40
N THR A 373 13.38 -11.48 21.53
CA THR A 373 13.27 -10.01 21.56
C THR A 373 11.83 -9.58 21.24
N ASN A 374 11.45 -8.40 21.74
CA ASN A 374 10.31 -7.65 21.22
C ASN A 374 10.65 -7.12 19.80
N SER A 375 9.77 -6.28 19.24
CA SER A 375 10.05 -5.52 18.02
C SER A 375 11.37 -4.76 18.15
N ILE A 376 12.24 -4.90 17.14
CA ILE A 376 13.54 -4.22 17.12
C ILE A 376 13.39 -2.97 16.27
N PHE A 377 13.55 -1.81 16.90
CA PHE A 377 13.46 -0.51 16.24
C PHE A 377 14.85 -0.05 15.78
N LEU A 378 14.93 0.37 14.52
CA LEU A 378 16.02 1.20 14.04
C LEU A 378 15.69 2.64 14.38
N TYR A 379 16.47 3.28 15.24
CA TYR A 379 16.47 4.73 15.41
C TYR A 379 17.45 5.34 14.41
N GLU A 380 17.06 6.43 13.74
CA GLU A 380 17.91 7.18 12.82
C GLU A 380 17.84 8.67 13.14
N ALA A 381 18.99 9.35 13.06
CA ALA A 381 19.12 10.76 13.36
C ALA A 381 19.65 11.52 12.13
N VAL A 382 18.92 12.55 11.68
CA VAL A 382 19.17 13.29 10.44
C VAL A 382 19.30 14.79 10.71
N ILE A 383 20.16 15.46 9.95
CA ILE A 383 20.47 16.91 10.06
C ILE A 383 20.14 17.68 8.76
N TYR A 384 19.71 18.93 8.89
CA TYR A 384 19.37 19.84 7.77
C TYR A 384 20.48 20.89 7.54
N LEU A 385 21.10 20.90 6.35
CA LEU A 385 22.30 21.70 6.03
C LEU A 385 22.02 23.17 5.61
N PHE A 386 21.79 24.11 6.55
CA PHE A 386 21.93 25.58 6.32
C PHE A 386 22.28 26.42 7.59
N GLN A 387 23.48 27.05 7.60
CA GLN A 387 24.08 28.26 8.27
C GLN A 387 24.15 28.58 9.83
N ASN A 388 25.40 28.91 10.27
CA ASN A 388 26.22 28.96 11.56
C ASN A 388 25.70 29.52 12.93
N LYS A 389 26.00 29.05 14.18
CA LYS A 389 26.75 27.90 14.83
C LYS A 389 26.06 27.32 16.15
N GLN A 390 26.18 26.00 16.44
CA GLN A 390 26.10 25.16 17.69
C GLN A 390 24.93 25.17 18.73
N CYS A 391 24.51 23.97 19.19
CA CYS A 391 24.01 23.76 20.58
C CYS A 391 24.19 22.32 21.12
N VAL A 392 24.11 22.15 22.45
CA VAL A 392 24.36 20.91 23.22
C VAL A 392 23.03 20.29 23.67
N ILE A 393 22.98 18.97 23.83
CA ILE A 393 21.87 18.24 24.48
C ILE A 393 21.56 18.92 25.84
N THR A 394 20.27 19.06 26.16
CA THR A 394 19.73 19.92 27.24
C THR A 394 20.56 19.96 28.53
N GLN A 395 20.66 21.11 29.21
CA GLN A 395 21.31 21.19 30.53
C GLN A 395 20.60 20.39 31.65
N TYR A 396 19.47 19.76 31.34
CA TYR A 396 18.61 19.02 32.24
C TYR A 396 18.86 17.52 32.13
N SER A 397 18.96 16.84 33.28
CA SER A 397 19.16 15.40 33.40
C SER A 397 17.94 14.55 33.04
N THR A 398 16.74 15.13 33.11
CA THR A 398 15.49 14.45 32.77
C THR A 398 14.56 15.34 31.95
N LEU A 399 13.63 14.71 31.22
CA LEU A 399 12.53 15.41 30.53
C LEU A 399 11.63 16.16 31.53
N GLN A 400 11.51 15.68 32.77
CA GLN A 400 10.69 16.30 33.81
C GLN A 400 11.26 17.67 34.20
N ASP A 401 12.57 17.74 34.41
CA ASP A 401 13.27 18.98 34.77
C ASP A 401 13.20 20.01 33.63
N TYR A 402 13.32 19.54 32.38
CA TYR A 402 13.09 20.36 31.18
C TYR A 402 11.65 20.93 31.14
N VAL A 403 10.62 20.11 31.37
CA VAL A 403 9.22 20.56 31.36
C VAL A 403 8.94 21.55 32.50
N ARG A 404 9.48 21.34 33.70
CA ARG A 404 9.35 22.31 34.81
C ARG A 404 10.03 23.64 34.49
N ALA A 405 11.22 23.63 33.91
CA ALA A 405 11.90 24.86 33.50
C ALA A 405 11.10 25.64 32.44
N CYS A 406 10.49 24.96 31.47
CA CYS A 406 9.58 25.56 30.51
C CYS A 406 8.34 26.18 31.18
N ALA A 407 7.77 25.53 32.20
CA ALA A 407 6.64 26.07 32.97
C ALA A 407 7.01 27.37 33.69
N SER A 408 8.11 27.39 34.46
CA SER A 408 8.52 28.59 35.21
C SER A 408 8.87 29.79 34.32
N LEU A 409 9.33 29.55 33.08
CA LEU A 409 9.52 30.62 32.09
C LEU A 409 8.20 31.14 31.52
N LEU A 410 7.19 30.28 31.34
CA LEU A 410 5.87 30.65 30.83
C LEU A 410 4.98 31.36 31.86
N HIS A 411 5.06 30.98 33.13
CA HIS A 411 4.33 31.63 34.23
C HIS A 411 4.97 32.96 34.67
N GLY A 412 6.21 33.25 34.23
CA GLY A 412 6.94 34.45 34.62
C GLY A 412 7.62 34.37 35.99
N ASP A 413 7.64 33.19 36.61
CA ASP A 413 8.32 32.92 37.89
C ASP A 413 9.83 33.21 37.82
N VAL A 414 10.40 33.11 36.61
CA VAL A 414 11.83 33.22 36.34
C VAL A 414 12.07 34.26 35.23
N PRO A 415 13.04 35.18 35.39
CA PRO A 415 13.33 36.19 34.36
C PRO A 415 13.77 35.58 33.03
N LEU A 416 13.30 36.17 31.92
CA LEU A 416 13.72 35.86 30.54
C LEU A 416 15.19 36.29 30.28
N LYS A 417 16.13 35.58 30.91
CA LYS A 417 17.57 35.71 30.74
C LYS A 417 18.15 34.44 30.15
N SER A 418 19.20 34.58 29.34
CA SER A 418 19.80 33.51 28.53
C SER A 418 20.34 32.28 29.28
N HIS A 419 20.43 32.31 30.62
CA HIS A 419 20.85 31.17 31.44
C HIS A 419 19.69 30.27 31.91
N TRP A 420 18.46 30.78 31.98
CA TRP A 420 17.29 30.01 32.40
C TRP A 420 16.61 29.28 31.24
N VAL A 421 16.61 29.89 30.05
CA VAL A 421 16.09 29.25 28.83
C VAL A 421 16.86 27.94 28.57
N PRO A 422 16.18 26.82 28.27
CA PRO A 422 16.85 25.58 27.91
C PRO A 422 17.77 25.79 26.70
N ARG A 423 18.96 25.19 26.72
CA ARG A 423 19.92 25.32 25.61
C ARG A 423 19.39 24.66 24.32
N CYS A 424 18.69 23.54 24.44
CA CYS A 424 18.12 22.81 23.30
C CYS A 424 16.59 22.94 23.33
N PHE A 425 15.96 23.19 22.17
CA PHE A 425 14.51 23.23 22.03
C PHE A 425 14.02 21.85 21.59
N VAL A 426 13.43 21.10 22.52
CA VAL A 426 12.88 19.76 22.26
C VAL A 426 11.46 19.90 21.73
N ARG A 427 11.18 19.30 20.56
CA ARG A 427 9.86 19.25 19.94
C ARG A 427 9.45 17.82 19.57
N VAL A 428 8.16 17.53 19.69
CA VAL A 428 7.55 16.28 19.20
C VAL A 428 7.11 16.46 17.75
N ASP A 429 7.21 15.39 16.97
CA ASP A 429 6.66 15.37 15.61
C ASP A 429 5.13 15.43 15.65
N ILE A 430 4.57 16.51 15.13
CA ILE A 430 3.13 16.78 15.13
C ILE A 430 2.36 15.77 14.27
N ALA A 431 3.00 15.21 13.25
CA ALA A 431 2.44 14.12 12.46
C ALA A 431 2.11 12.91 13.35
N HIS A 432 3.09 12.47 14.14
CA HIS A 432 2.92 11.39 15.12
C HIS A 432 1.96 11.76 16.26
N PHE A 433 1.99 13.00 16.76
CA PHE A 433 1.08 13.46 17.83
C PHE A 433 -0.40 13.45 17.40
N ILE A 434 -0.71 13.98 16.21
CA ILE A 434 -2.06 13.92 15.61
C ILE A 434 -2.49 12.47 15.33
N LYS A 435 -1.56 11.60 14.93
CA LYS A 435 -1.82 10.16 14.78
C LYS A 435 -2.31 9.53 16.08
N THR A 436 -1.71 9.90 17.21
CA THR A 436 -2.10 9.44 18.55
C THR A 436 -3.46 10.00 18.96
N ILE A 437 -3.69 11.31 18.86
CA ILE A 437 -4.97 11.96 19.20
C ILE A 437 -6.12 11.33 18.41
N SER A 438 -5.97 11.22 17.09
CA SER A 438 -7.04 10.71 16.21
C SER A 438 -7.38 9.24 16.43
N LYS A 439 -6.54 8.48 17.18
CA LYS A 439 -6.78 7.09 17.58
C LYS A 439 -7.47 6.94 18.94
N TRP A 440 -7.61 8.01 19.73
CA TRP A 440 -8.29 7.97 21.04
C TRP A 440 -9.68 7.33 20.94
N ILE A 441 -9.96 6.38 21.84
CA ILE A 441 -11.16 5.54 21.82
C ILE A 441 -12.46 6.36 21.76
N PRO A 442 -12.65 7.43 22.56
CA PRO A 442 -13.89 8.22 22.53
C PRO A 442 -14.15 8.89 21.18
N LEU A 443 -13.12 9.15 20.36
CA LEU A 443 -13.25 9.77 19.04
C LEU A 443 -13.66 8.79 17.92
N LYS A 444 -13.55 7.47 18.12
CA LYS A 444 -13.94 6.46 17.12
C LYS A 444 -15.46 6.27 17.01
N SER A 445 -16.20 6.45 18.11
CA SER A 445 -17.65 6.26 18.16
C SER A 445 -18.48 7.47 17.72
N VAL A 446 -17.86 8.65 17.59
CA VAL A 446 -18.56 9.91 17.30
C VAL A 446 -18.78 10.08 15.80
N ALA A 447 -19.81 10.84 15.43
CA ALA A 447 -20.05 11.24 14.05
C ALA A 447 -18.82 11.95 13.46
N ARG A 448 -18.48 11.65 12.20
CA ARG A 448 -17.29 12.19 11.49
C ARG A 448 -17.16 13.72 11.61
N ARG A 449 -18.28 14.44 11.58
CA ARG A 449 -18.34 15.91 11.69
C ARG A 449 -17.87 16.42 13.06
N VAL A 450 -18.24 15.72 14.13
CA VAL A 450 -17.85 16.04 15.50
C VAL A 450 -16.36 15.74 15.71
N ARG A 451 -15.89 14.58 15.22
CA ARG A 451 -14.46 14.23 15.19
C ARG A 451 -13.64 15.25 14.40
N GLU A 452 -14.17 15.79 13.31
CA GLU A 452 -13.57 16.88 12.54
C GLU A 452 -13.41 18.16 13.37
N VAL A 453 -14.47 18.67 14.02
CA VAL A 453 -14.40 19.88 14.86
C VAL A 453 -13.35 19.74 15.97
N ILE A 454 -13.27 18.56 16.61
CA ILE A 454 -12.31 18.31 17.68
C ILE A 454 -10.87 18.27 17.17
N LEU A 455 -10.61 17.55 16.07
CA LEU A 455 -9.26 17.52 15.46
C LEU A 455 -8.83 18.90 14.95
N ARG A 456 -9.77 19.73 14.48
CA ARG A 456 -9.52 21.13 14.13
C ARG A 456 -9.11 21.95 15.36
N ALA A 457 -9.84 21.86 16.46
CA ALA A 457 -9.52 22.56 17.71
C ALA A 457 -8.13 22.14 18.28
N MET A 458 -7.77 20.86 18.17
CA MET A 458 -6.41 20.40 18.51
C MET A 458 -5.33 21.00 17.61
N GLY A 459 -5.63 21.28 16.33
CA GLY A 459 -4.75 22.01 15.42
C GLY A 459 -4.42 23.42 15.93
N PHE A 460 -5.42 24.17 16.41
CA PHE A 460 -5.19 25.49 17.01
C PHE A 460 -4.33 25.42 18.28
N LEU A 461 -4.56 24.44 19.15
CA LEU A 461 -3.74 24.22 20.35
C LEU A 461 -2.27 23.91 20.01
N ILE A 462 -2.01 23.25 18.89
CA ILE A 462 -0.65 22.95 18.41
C ILE A 462 0.05 24.21 17.90
N GLN A 463 -0.65 25.08 17.17
CA GLN A 463 -0.07 26.30 16.60
C GLN A 463 0.04 27.46 17.60
N SER A 464 -0.81 27.50 18.63
CA SER A 464 -0.86 28.64 19.54
C SER A 464 0.46 28.88 20.27
N GLN A 465 0.88 30.15 20.25
CA GLN A 465 2.08 30.65 20.90
C GLN A 465 1.78 31.26 22.28
N SER A 466 0.53 31.15 22.78
CA SER A 466 0.04 31.86 23.97
C SER A 466 -0.75 30.95 24.91
N LEU A 467 -0.38 30.93 26.20
CA LEU A 467 -1.17 30.25 27.24
C LEU A 467 -2.58 30.85 27.38
N ILE A 468 -2.79 32.13 27.08
CA ILE A 468 -4.09 32.80 27.19
C ILE A 468 -5.06 32.28 26.11
N GLU A 469 -4.57 32.15 24.88
CA GLU A 469 -5.34 31.59 23.76
C GLU A 469 -5.68 30.11 24.00
N MET A 470 -4.67 29.31 24.39
CA MET A 470 -4.88 27.91 24.71
C MET A 470 -5.87 27.72 25.87
N ARG A 471 -5.82 28.57 26.91
CA ARG A 471 -6.81 28.56 27.99
C ARG A 471 -8.23 28.74 27.47
N SER A 472 -8.44 29.69 26.55
CA SER A 472 -9.75 29.95 25.94
C SER A 472 -10.28 28.74 25.15
N ILE A 473 -9.40 28.08 24.38
CA ILE A 473 -9.74 26.88 23.60
C ILE A 473 -10.00 25.68 24.52
N PHE A 474 -9.15 25.43 25.52
CA PHE A 474 -9.34 24.36 26.50
C PHE A 474 -10.65 24.54 27.29
N LEU A 475 -10.93 25.75 27.78
CA LEU A 475 -12.19 26.05 28.47
C LEU A 475 -13.40 25.75 27.57
N SER A 476 -13.36 26.22 26.33
CA SER A 476 -14.45 25.99 25.36
C SER A 476 -14.64 24.51 25.04
N LEU A 477 -13.56 23.74 24.88
CA LEU A 477 -13.60 22.29 24.69
C LEU A 477 -14.19 21.59 25.93
N PHE A 478 -13.74 21.93 27.14
CA PHE A 478 -14.24 21.30 28.35
C PHE A 478 -15.71 21.60 28.61
N VAL A 479 -16.16 22.86 28.49
CA VAL A 479 -17.59 23.22 28.62
C VAL A 479 -18.45 22.40 27.66
N VAL A 480 -18.03 22.29 26.40
CA VAL A 480 -18.78 21.58 25.35
C VAL A 480 -18.67 20.06 25.49
N PHE A 481 -17.63 19.51 26.14
CA PHE A 481 -17.55 18.08 26.43
C PHE A 481 -18.32 17.65 27.69
N THR A 482 -18.60 18.56 28.63
CA THR A 482 -19.31 18.24 29.90
C THR A 482 -20.80 18.56 29.92
N ASN A 483 -21.29 19.42 29.04
CA ASN A 483 -22.72 19.76 28.98
C ASN A 483 -23.49 18.80 28.07
N GLU A 484 -24.53 18.14 28.58
CA GLU A 484 -25.38 17.23 27.79
C GLU A 484 -26.30 17.96 26.80
N THR A 485 -26.61 19.23 27.09
CA THR A 485 -27.52 20.07 26.30
C THR A 485 -26.84 21.36 25.81
N ASP A 486 -27.33 21.89 24.69
CA ASP A 486 -26.92 23.16 24.07
C ASP A 486 -28.16 24.01 23.71
N GLY A 487 -28.02 25.06 22.89
CA GLY A 487 -29.10 26.01 22.61
C GLY A 487 -29.38 27.00 23.76
N THR A 488 -30.65 27.41 23.89
CA THR A 488 -31.12 28.46 24.81
C THR A 488 -31.61 27.90 26.15
N ASP A 489 -31.60 28.76 27.18
CA ASP A 489 -32.15 28.47 28.51
C ASP A 489 -33.65 28.77 28.62
N ILE A 490 -34.21 28.60 29.83
CA ILE A 490 -35.62 28.87 30.16
C ILE A 490 -36.07 30.35 29.99
N HIS A 491 -35.13 31.27 29.80
CA HIS A 491 -35.39 32.70 29.55
C HIS A 491 -35.20 33.07 28.06
N GLY A 492 -34.78 32.12 27.22
CA GLY A 492 -34.50 32.35 25.80
C GLY A 492 -33.08 32.82 25.51
N GLU A 493 -32.19 32.86 26.51
CA GLU A 493 -30.80 33.29 26.37
C GLU A 493 -29.89 32.10 26.04
N ASP A 494 -28.91 32.29 25.15
CA ASP A 494 -27.95 31.24 24.79
C ASP A 494 -27.19 30.72 26.03
N THR A 495 -27.21 29.41 26.22
CA THR A 495 -26.48 28.73 27.30
C THR A 495 -24.96 28.95 27.16
N PRO A 496 -24.17 28.80 28.25
CA PRO A 496 -22.72 28.79 28.16
C PRO A 496 -22.20 27.74 27.17
N CYS A 497 -22.85 26.56 27.11
CA CYS A 497 -22.53 25.51 26.15
C CYS A 497 -22.68 26.00 24.70
N GLU A 498 -23.81 26.61 24.36
CA GLU A 498 -24.05 27.14 23.01
C GLU A 498 -23.05 28.24 22.63
N LYS A 499 -22.77 29.17 23.54
CA LYS A 499 -21.76 30.24 23.32
C LYS A 499 -20.36 29.67 23.07
N HIS A 500 -19.90 28.72 23.89
CA HIS A 500 -18.59 28.08 23.68
C HIS A 500 -18.54 27.20 22.42
N ARG A 501 -19.66 26.55 22.06
CA ARG A 501 -19.80 25.79 20.81
C ARG A 501 -19.72 26.71 19.58
N GLN A 502 -20.41 27.85 19.58
CA GLN A 502 -20.32 28.86 18.52
C GLN A 502 -18.90 29.44 18.41
N ASN A 503 -18.21 29.66 19.54
CA ASN A 503 -16.80 30.09 19.55
C ASN A 503 -15.86 29.05 18.92
N LEU A 504 -16.04 27.75 19.22
CA LEU A 504 -15.25 26.68 18.59
C LEU A 504 -15.54 26.55 17.09
N ILE A 505 -16.80 26.62 16.68
CA ILE A 505 -17.19 26.54 15.26
C ILE A 505 -16.64 27.76 14.50
N SER A 506 -16.79 28.98 15.03
CA SER A 506 -16.31 30.19 14.37
C SER A 506 -14.78 30.23 14.25
N ALA A 507 -14.05 29.86 15.31
CA ALA A 507 -12.58 29.73 15.28
C ALA A 507 -12.12 28.69 14.24
N THR A 508 -12.72 27.48 14.27
CA THR A 508 -12.38 26.41 13.31
C THR A 508 -12.84 26.69 11.87
N SER A 509 -13.62 27.73 11.64
CA SER A 509 -14.03 28.24 10.32
C SER A 509 -13.18 29.40 9.77
N LEU A 510 -12.11 29.85 10.44
CA LEU A 510 -11.38 31.09 10.06
C LEU A 510 -9.82 31.02 10.05
N GLY A 511 -9.17 29.90 10.42
CA GLY A 511 -7.71 29.83 10.69
C GLY A 511 -6.72 29.58 9.51
N PHE A 512 -5.45 29.90 9.72
CA PHE A 512 -4.40 30.09 8.69
C PHE A 512 -3.84 28.84 7.95
N ILE A 513 -3.09 29.11 6.88
CA ILE A 513 -2.54 28.18 5.88
C ILE A 513 -1.09 27.79 6.24
N ASP A 514 -0.75 26.48 6.31
CA ASP A 514 0.53 25.95 5.76
C ASP A 514 0.73 24.42 5.81
N PHE A 515 0.09 23.67 6.72
CA PHE A 515 0.40 22.23 6.94
C PHE A 515 -0.60 21.23 6.29
N GLN A 516 -1.31 21.68 5.26
CA GLN A 516 -2.41 21.00 4.56
C GLN A 516 -2.12 19.54 4.17
N THR A 517 -0.96 19.27 3.56
CA THR A 517 -0.73 18.02 2.82
C THR A 517 -0.33 16.85 3.73
N GLN A 518 0.38 17.12 4.83
CA GLN A 518 0.86 16.06 5.74
C GLN A 518 -0.26 15.55 6.67
N PHE A 519 -1.13 16.44 7.15
CA PHE A 519 -2.25 16.11 8.04
C PHE A 519 -3.27 15.18 7.38
N ASP A 520 -3.61 15.46 6.11
CA ASP A 520 -4.60 14.69 5.34
C ASP A 520 -4.11 13.29 4.96
N GLU A 521 -2.83 13.15 4.61
CA GLU A 521 -2.22 11.84 4.34
C GLU A 521 -2.27 10.95 5.60
N LEU A 522 -2.06 11.54 6.77
CA LEU A 522 -2.16 10.86 8.06
C LEU A 522 -3.57 10.36 8.38
N ILE A 523 -4.57 11.23 8.35
CA ILE A 523 -5.96 10.84 8.65
C ILE A 523 -6.46 9.79 7.65
N ALA A 524 -6.11 9.92 6.36
CA ALA A 524 -6.48 8.94 5.33
C ALA A 524 -5.81 7.56 5.50
N MET A 525 -4.60 7.49 6.05
CA MET A 525 -3.97 6.23 6.44
C MET A 525 -4.65 5.61 7.67
N ILE A 526 -5.04 6.43 8.66
CA ILE A 526 -5.68 5.96 9.90
C ILE A 526 -7.09 5.42 9.66
N GLU A 527 -7.85 5.96 8.70
CA GLU A 527 -9.13 5.39 8.26
C GLU A 527 -8.98 4.03 7.53
N CYS A 528 -7.75 3.52 7.33
CA CYS A 528 -7.45 2.26 6.64
C CYS A 528 -6.62 1.24 7.44
N GLU A 529 -6.12 1.60 8.63
CA GLU A 529 -5.31 0.74 9.52
C GLU A 529 -5.97 0.57 10.90
N ASP A 530 -6.81 -0.47 11.07
CA ASP A 530 -7.41 -0.79 12.39
C ASP A 530 -6.57 -1.79 13.23
N ASP A 531 -5.51 -2.37 12.65
CA ASP A 531 -4.76 -3.52 13.22
C ASP A 531 -3.54 -3.16 14.11
N ALA A 532 -3.37 -1.89 14.49
CA ALA A 532 -2.24 -1.41 15.31
C ALA A 532 -2.67 -0.59 16.54
N ARG A 533 -3.85 -0.88 17.10
CA ARG A 533 -4.44 -0.13 18.23
C ARG A 533 -3.62 -0.29 19.52
N GLN A 534 -3.47 -1.54 19.97
CA GLN A 534 -2.88 -1.86 21.27
C GLN A 534 -1.42 -1.42 21.36
N ILE A 535 -0.60 -1.71 20.34
CA ILE A 535 0.82 -1.32 20.28
C ILE A 535 1.02 0.20 20.41
N ILE A 536 0.10 1.03 19.90
CA ILE A 536 0.22 2.50 19.95
C ILE A 536 -0.30 3.06 21.28
N GLU A 537 -1.37 2.48 21.84
CA GLU A 537 -1.82 2.79 23.21
C GLU A 537 -0.72 2.40 24.22
N ASP A 538 -0.15 1.18 24.12
CA ASP A 538 0.97 0.68 24.93
C ASP A 538 2.26 1.51 24.75
N GLU A 539 2.49 2.14 23.59
CA GLU A 539 3.64 3.03 23.35
C GLU A 539 3.38 4.42 23.93
N TYR A 540 2.17 4.95 23.83
CA TYR A 540 1.80 6.23 24.46
C TYR A 540 1.81 6.13 25.98
N GLU A 541 1.45 4.98 26.56
CA GLU A 541 1.61 4.75 27.99
C GLU A 541 3.09 4.66 28.39
N ARG A 542 3.93 3.93 27.64
CA ARG A 542 5.39 3.92 27.85
C ARG A 542 6.08 5.29 27.63
N GLN A 543 5.52 6.18 26.81
CA GLN A 543 6.00 7.56 26.68
C GLN A 543 5.63 8.45 27.88
N ASN A 544 4.62 8.06 28.67
CA ASN A 544 4.23 8.73 29.90
C ASN A 544 4.74 8.01 31.16
N GLU A 545 5.35 6.83 31.03
CA GLU A 545 5.98 6.09 32.14
C GLU A 545 7.01 6.98 32.86
N GLY A 546 6.86 7.08 34.19
CA GLY A 546 7.66 7.98 35.02
C GLY A 546 7.14 9.42 35.14
N LEU A 547 6.28 9.91 34.23
CA LEU A 547 5.57 11.21 34.40
C LEU A 547 4.41 11.16 35.41
N GLU A 548 4.22 10.03 36.07
CA GLU A 548 3.18 9.79 37.09
C GLU A 548 3.68 10.01 38.52
N LEU A 549 5.00 10.17 38.71
CA LEU A 549 5.64 10.24 40.03
C LEU A 549 5.85 11.67 40.57
N PHE A 550 5.40 12.70 39.84
CA PHE A 550 5.50 14.10 40.27
C PHE A 550 4.34 14.94 39.74
N GLU A 551 4.04 16.05 40.41
CA GLU A 551 3.01 17.00 39.99
C GLU A 551 3.47 17.78 38.76
N ASN A 552 2.75 17.63 37.64
CA ASN A 552 3.08 18.31 36.39
C ASN A 552 2.35 19.66 36.31
N PRO A 553 3.06 20.80 36.16
CA PRO A 553 2.44 22.13 36.17
C PRO A 553 1.35 22.33 35.11
N PHE A 554 1.56 21.81 33.89
CA PHE A 554 0.60 21.95 32.79
C PHE A 554 -0.63 21.07 32.99
N GLU A 555 -0.46 19.88 33.56
CA GLU A 555 -1.59 19.02 33.95
C GLU A 555 -2.41 19.69 35.06
N SER A 556 -1.77 20.27 36.08
CA SER A 556 -2.44 20.98 37.17
C SER A 556 -3.23 22.19 36.63
N TRP A 557 -2.57 23.06 35.85
CA TRP A 557 -3.20 24.17 35.13
C TRP A 557 -4.39 23.74 34.25
N THR A 558 -4.27 22.61 33.55
CA THR A 558 -5.38 22.10 32.71
C THR A 558 -6.54 21.59 33.56
N ASN A 559 -6.26 20.97 34.73
CA ASN A 559 -7.28 20.54 35.69
C ASN A 559 -8.03 21.73 36.31
N GLU A 560 -7.36 22.86 36.56
CA GLU A 560 -8.02 24.09 37.02
C GLU A 560 -9.08 24.57 36.00
N ILE A 561 -8.71 24.65 34.72
CA ILE A 561 -9.63 25.04 33.63
C ILE A 561 -10.80 24.05 33.51
N TYR A 562 -10.55 22.75 33.70
CA TYR A 562 -11.60 21.73 33.72
C TYR A 562 -12.53 21.85 34.95
N ASN A 563 -12.01 22.27 36.11
CA ASN A 563 -12.84 22.52 37.29
C ASN A 563 -13.69 23.79 37.12
N GLU A 564 -13.16 24.82 36.47
CA GLU A 564 -13.91 26.01 36.06
C GLU A 564 -15.04 25.67 35.09
N SER A 565 -14.80 24.81 34.09
CA SER A 565 -15.82 24.45 33.09
C SER A 565 -17.06 23.77 33.72
N LYS A 566 -16.90 23.07 34.85
CA LYS A 566 -18.01 22.45 35.59
C LYS A 566 -18.95 23.49 36.22
N MET A 567 -18.46 24.69 36.52
CA MET A 567 -19.27 25.78 37.05
C MET A 567 -20.16 26.42 35.96
N LEU A 568 -19.90 26.10 34.69
CA LEU A 568 -20.64 26.59 33.51
C LEU A 568 -21.66 25.58 32.99
N ILE A 569 -21.99 24.54 33.78
CA ILE A 569 -23.01 23.55 33.40
C ILE A 569 -24.41 24.16 33.55
N LYS A 570 -25.21 24.14 32.47
CA LYS A 570 -26.57 24.67 32.46
C LYS A 570 -27.43 23.93 31.43
N GLU A 571 -28.65 23.56 31.81
CA GLU A 571 -29.59 22.93 30.88
C GLU A 571 -30.04 23.88 29.77
N GLY A 572 -30.05 23.37 28.54
CA GLY A 572 -30.50 24.06 27.33
C GLY A 572 -31.56 23.28 26.56
N THR A 573 -32.15 23.94 25.56
CA THR A 573 -33.24 23.40 24.72
C THR A 573 -32.80 22.36 23.67
N GLY A 574 -31.51 22.26 23.35
CA GLY A 574 -30.95 21.33 22.36
C GLY A 574 -30.14 20.18 22.98
N ILE A 575 -29.95 19.09 22.25
CA ILE A 575 -29.02 18.00 22.63
C ILE A 575 -27.65 18.30 22.03
N ASN A 576 -26.63 18.43 22.88
CA ASN A 576 -25.28 18.76 22.46
C ASN A 576 -24.58 17.58 21.75
N PRO A 577 -24.28 17.65 20.43
CA PRO A 577 -23.67 16.55 19.69
C PRO A 577 -22.16 16.37 19.98
N LEU A 578 -21.55 17.30 20.72
CA LEU A 578 -20.15 17.28 21.14
C LEU A 578 -19.97 16.78 22.59
N TYR A 579 -21.05 16.42 23.31
CA TYR A 579 -20.97 15.86 24.66
C TYR A 579 -20.12 14.57 24.68
N LEU A 580 -18.93 14.65 25.27
CA LEU A 580 -17.90 13.62 25.24
C LEU A 580 -17.06 13.64 26.54
N PRO A 581 -17.66 13.41 27.72
CA PRO A 581 -16.95 13.51 29.00
C PRO A 581 -15.75 12.54 29.09
N ASN A 582 -15.85 11.38 28.44
CA ASN A 582 -14.78 10.37 28.34
C ASN A 582 -13.53 10.85 27.59
N LEU A 583 -13.61 11.97 26.85
CA LEU A 583 -12.48 12.57 26.12
C LEU A 583 -11.62 13.48 27.00
N VAL A 584 -12.20 14.02 28.09
CA VAL A 584 -11.53 14.95 29.00
C VAL A 584 -10.24 14.38 29.61
N PRO A 585 -10.18 13.13 30.13
CA PRO A 585 -8.95 12.59 30.71
C PRO A 585 -7.82 12.44 29.69
N HIS A 586 -8.14 12.16 28.42
CA HIS A 586 -7.15 12.08 27.35
C HIS A 586 -6.56 13.46 27.03
N LEU A 587 -7.41 14.50 27.01
CA LEU A 587 -6.98 15.88 26.76
C LEU A 587 -6.11 16.42 27.90
N ILE A 588 -6.46 16.13 29.16
CA ILE A 588 -5.63 16.48 30.32
C ILE A 588 -4.31 15.69 30.31
N LYS A 589 -4.33 14.38 30.01
CA LYS A 589 -3.11 13.55 29.95
C LYS A 589 -2.11 14.06 28.90
N CYS A 590 -2.55 14.62 27.77
CA CYS A 590 -1.62 15.13 26.75
C CYS A 590 -0.95 16.48 27.11
N THR A 591 -1.53 17.31 27.99
CA THR A 591 -0.90 18.59 28.37
C THR A 591 0.34 18.42 29.25
N LYS A 592 0.58 17.24 29.84
CA LYS A 592 1.85 16.89 30.51
C LYS A 592 3.10 17.22 29.68
N LEU A 593 2.99 17.16 28.35
CA LEU A 593 4.06 17.44 27.38
C LEU A 593 3.79 18.68 26.51
N LEU A 594 2.91 19.59 26.95
CA LEU A 594 2.49 20.78 26.20
C LEU A 594 3.67 21.56 25.54
N PRO A 595 4.80 21.86 26.24
CA PRO A 595 5.91 22.61 25.66
C PRO A 595 6.64 21.93 24.49
N LEU A 596 6.41 20.63 24.27
CA LEU A 596 7.07 19.86 23.21
C LEU A 596 6.22 19.78 21.94
N TRP A 597 4.90 19.65 22.07
CA TRP A 597 4.02 19.48 20.90
C TRP A 597 3.37 20.78 20.41
N SER A 598 3.23 21.82 21.25
CA SER A 598 2.69 23.12 20.82
C SER A 598 3.77 24.17 20.49
N GLY A 599 3.35 25.26 19.86
CA GLY A 599 4.17 26.44 19.55
C GLY A 599 4.45 27.35 20.76
N VAL A 600 3.92 27.06 21.96
CA VAL A 600 3.93 27.96 23.12
C VAL A 600 5.33 28.44 23.55
N MET A 601 6.36 27.64 23.33
CA MET A 601 7.74 27.98 23.68
C MET A 601 8.47 28.79 22.59
N VAL A 602 7.95 28.88 21.37
CA VAL A 602 8.61 29.58 20.25
C VAL A 602 8.97 31.05 20.60
N PRO A 603 8.09 31.86 21.23
CA PRO A 603 8.46 33.21 21.66
C PRO A 603 9.57 33.28 22.71
N ILE A 604 9.68 32.27 23.59
CA ILE A 604 10.68 32.23 24.67
C ILE A 604 12.06 31.83 24.14
N PHE A 605 12.13 30.87 23.23
CA PHE A 605 13.39 30.48 22.59
C PHE A 605 13.84 31.49 21.52
N GLY A 606 12.91 32.21 20.88
CA GLY A 606 13.20 33.14 19.79
C GLY A 606 13.63 32.46 18.48
N TYR A 607 13.42 31.15 18.37
CA TYR A 607 13.66 30.36 17.16
C TYR A 607 12.82 29.08 17.17
N GLY A 608 12.69 28.46 15.99
CA GLY A 608 11.91 27.24 15.78
C GLY A 608 10.63 27.49 14.99
N GLU A 609 10.17 26.47 14.28
CA GLU A 609 8.91 26.51 13.54
C GLU A 609 7.72 26.36 14.51
N GLU A 610 6.57 26.98 14.18
CA GLU A 610 5.31 26.75 14.90
C GLU A 610 4.96 25.26 14.94
N VAL A 611 5.20 24.56 13.82
CA VAL A 611 4.95 23.14 13.61
C VAL A 611 6.27 22.42 13.28
N SER A 612 6.66 21.43 14.10
CA SER A 612 7.81 20.56 13.87
C SER A 612 7.42 19.23 13.22
N SER A 613 8.21 18.79 12.23
CA SER A 613 7.97 17.58 11.40
C SER A 613 9.21 16.68 11.32
N SER A 614 9.00 15.36 11.30
CA SER A 614 10.09 14.36 11.17
C SER A 614 10.43 13.95 9.73
N ALA A 615 9.75 14.51 8.72
CA ALA A 615 9.71 14.00 7.34
C ALA A 615 11.07 13.72 6.66
N ALA A 616 12.17 14.36 7.07
CA ALA A 616 13.51 14.02 6.58
C ALA A 616 13.96 12.60 6.99
N VAL A 617 13.64 12.15 8.21
CA VAL A 617 13.95 10.78 8.67
C VAL A 617 13.01 9.78 8.01
N GLU A 618 11.72 10.09 7.84
CA GLU A 618 10.80 9.25 7.06
C GLU A 618 11.29 9.05 5.61
N SER A 619 11.82 10.11 4.99
CA SER A 619 12.44 10.04 3.65
C SER A 619 13.70 9.16 3.65
N SER A 620 14.52 9.24 4.70
CA SER A 620 15.68 8.35 4.86
C SER A 620 15.27 6.89 5.03
N PHE A 621 14.27 6.59 5.88
CA PHE A 621 13.68 5.27 6.02
C PHE A 621 13.08 4.75 4.72
N LYS A 622 12.43 5.60 3.91
CA LYS A 622 11.97 5.24 2.57
C LYS A 622 13.17 4.87 1.69
N LYS A 623 14.23 5.68 1.65
CA LYS A 623 15.44 5.37 0.86
C LYS A 623 16.12 4.08 1.30
N LEU A 624 16.16 3.81 2.61
CA LEU A 624 16.67 2.57 3.19
C LEU A 624 15.84 1.36 2.70
N LYS A 625 14.51 1.42 2.78
CA LYS A 625 13.61 0.32 2.40
C LYS A 625 13.51 0.10 0.89
N THR A 626 13.36 1.17 0.11
CA THR A 626 13.05 1.11 -1.34
C THR A 626 14.26 1.09 -2.26
N VAL A 627 15.39 1.67 -1.84
CA VAL A 627 16.62 1.77 -2.64
C VAL A 627 17.70 0.88 -2.06
N THR A 628 18.13 1.12 -0.81
CA THR A 628 19.27 0.41 -0.19
C THR A 628 18.98 -1.07 -0.02
N LEU A 629 17.79 -1.43 0.48
CA LEU A 629 17.38 -2.80 0.77
C LEU A 629 16.40 -3.39 -0.26
N LYS A 630 16.33 -2.79 -1.46
CA LYS A 630 15.41 -3.16 -2.56
C LYS A 630 15.42 -4.65 -2.93
N HIS A 631 16.57 -5.31 -2.79
CA HIS A 631 16.79 -6.71 -3.14
C HIS A 631 16.85 -7.63 -1.89
N VAL A 632 16.39 -7.15 -0.73
CA VAL A 632 16.40 -7.86 0.55
C VAL A 632 14.97 -8.06 1.04
N ASP A 633 14.60 -9.29 1.36
CA ASP A 633 13.29 -9.61 1.94
C ASP A 633 13.17 -9.01 3.36
N LEU A 634 12.51 -7.85 3.50
CA LEU A 634 12.26 -7.21 4.79
C LEU A 634 11.04 -7.82 5.53
N PRO A 635 11.04 -7.83 6.88
CA PRO A 635 12.18 -7.56 7.76
C PRO A 635 13.27 -8.64 7.59
N THR A 636 14.55 -8.29 7.70
CA THR A 636 15.68 -9.21 7.45
C THR A 636 16.37 -9.66 8.75
N ASN A 637 17.41 -10.51 8.67
CA ASN A 637 18.25 -10.82 9.83
C ASN A 637 19.17 -9.62 10.15
N LEU A 638 19.42 -9.35 11.43
CA LEU A 638 20.20 -8.21 11.90
C LEU A 638 21.63 -8.13 11.30
N GLU A 639 22.33 -9.25 11.15
CA GLU A 639 23.66 -9.33 10.55
C GLU A 639 23.63 -8.76 9.11
N ARG A 640 22.76 -9.34 8.26
CA ARG A 640 22.55 -8.87 6.89
C ARG A 640 21.99 -7.44 6.81
N PHE A 641 21.23 -6.99 7.80
CA PHE A 641 20.78 -5.60 7.87
C PHE A 641 21.98 -4.65 8.07
N LEU A 642 22.82 -4.93 9.08
CA LEU A 642 23.98 -4.10 9.42
C LEU A 642 24.98 -4.05 8.26
N GLU A 643 25.32 -5.17 7.63
CA GLU A 643 26.21 -5.22 6.46
C GLU A 643 25.77 -4.25 5.36
N ASN A 644 24.51 -4.36 4.92
CA ASN A 644 23.98 -3.55 3.82
C ASN A 644 23.80 -2.08 4.23
N HIS A 645 23.40 -1.82 5.47
CA HIS A 645 23.19 -0.44 5.94
C HIS A 645 24.53 0.29 6.17
N ILE A 646 25.49 -0.33 6.85
CA ILE A 646 26.81 0.25 7.11
C ILE A 646 27.54 0.54 5.78
N MET A 647 27.51 -0.39 4.82
CA MET A 647 28.09 -0.16 3.49
C MET A 647 27.46 1.06 2.79
N SER A 648 26.14 1.23 2.89
CA SER A 648 25.42 2.39 2.34
C SER A 648 25.78 3.70 3.05
N LEU A 649 25.85 3.70 4.39
CA LEU A 649 26.22 4.87 5.19
C LEU A 649 27.66 5.33 4.91
N LYS A 650 28.62 4.39 4.85
CA LYS A 650 30.02 4.67 4.50
C LYS A 650 30.12 5.28 3.11
N SER A 651 29.51 4.63 2.11
CA SER A 651 29.51 5.11 0.72
C SER A 651 28.85 6.49 0.57
N SER A 652 27.71 6.72 1.24
CA SER A 652 27.03 8.03 1.23
C SER A 652 27.86 9.12 1.89
N SER A 653 28.56 8.80 2.97
CA SER A 653 29.42 9.75 3.68
C SER A 653 30.65 10.13 2.86
N MET A 654 31.28 9.17 2.16
CA MET A 654 32.38 9.43 1.22
C MET A 654 31.93 10.33 0.06
N LEU A 655 30.76 10.06 -0.54
CA LEU A 655 30.20 10.89 -1.62
C LEU A 655 29.86 12.31 -1.15
N ARG A 656 29.45 12.49 0.11
CA ARG A 656 29.23 13.81 0.71
C ARG A 656 30.54 14.53 0.98
N ALA A 657 31.53 13.86 1.57
CA ALA A 657 32.85 14.43 1.85
C ALA A 657 33.54 14.95 0.58
N ALA A 658 33.46 14.20 -0.53
CA ALA A 658 34.00 14.62 -1.83
C ALA A 658 33.43 15.96 -2.34
N LYS A 659 32.16 16.26 -2.05
CA LYS A 659 31.52 17.55 -2.46
C LYS A 659 32.03 18.77 -1.69
N TYR A 660 32.71 18.58 -0.55
CA TYR A 660 33.32 19.67 0.22
C TYR A 660 34.81 19.89 -0.13
N HIS A 661 35.38 19.08 -1.03
CA HIS A 661 36.79 19.13 -1.44
C HIS A 661 37.02 19.69 -2.85
N THR A 662 36.06 20.40 -3.45
CA THR A 662 36.34 21.20 -4.65
C THR A 662 37.28 22.35 -4.29
N PRO A 663 38.46 22.46 -4.91
CA PRO A 663 39.41 23.52 -4.59
C PRO A 663 38.84 24.88 -5.00
N VAL A 664 38.95 25.86 -4.11
CA VAL A 664 38.77 27.27 -4.46
C VAL A 664 39.91 27.62 -5.41
N SER A 665 39.58 27.91 -6.66
CA SER A 665 40.54 28.51 -7.59
C SER A 665 40.83 29.93 -7.12
N SER A 666 41.96 30.12 -6.42
CA SER A 666 42.53 31.43 -6.19
C SER A 666 42.77 32.13 -7.54
N PRO A 667 42.47 33.44 -7.67
CA PRO A 667 43.01 34.23 -8.76
C PRO A 667 44.54 34.19 -8.71
N ASN A 668 45.18 34.27 -9.87
CA ASN A 668 46.62 34.48 -9.95
C ASN A 668 46.95 35.87 -9.42
N ASP A 669 47.65 35.94 -8.30
CA ASP A 669 48.72 36.91 -8.10
C ASP A 669 50.02 36.11 -8.14
N GLU A 670 50.88 36.39 -9.12
CA GLU A 670 52.21 35.79 -9.22
C GLU A 670 53.19 36.50 -8.27
N GLU A 671 54.35 35.87 -8.05
CA GLU A 671 55.50 36.38 -7.27
C GLU A 671 55.35 36.40 -5.74
N ASN A 672 55.76 35.29 -5.09
CA ASN A 672 57.09 35.27 -4.46
C ASN A 672 57.61 33.84 -4.20
N HIS A 673 58.94 33.72 -4.15
CA HIS A 673 59.70 32.47 -4.01
C HIS A 673 59.92 32.07 -2.54
N GLU A 674 60.18 30.77 -2.32
CA GLU A 674 60.82 30.16 -1.13
C GLU A 674 60.04 30.24 0.22
N GLU A 675 60.13 29.28 1.16
CA GLU A 675 61.04 28.13 1.31
C GLU A 675 60.35 26.94 2.04
N LEU A 676 60.88 25.71 1.93
CA LEU A 676 60.41 24.55 2.70
C LEU A 676 60.87 24.62 4.16
N ILE A 677 59.96 24.40 5.14
CA ILE A 677 60.34 23.86 6.45
C ILE A 677 59.43 22.68 6.85
N SER A 678 60.11 21.61 7.27
CA SER A 678 59.69 20.26 7.63
C SER A 678 58.44 20.09 8.52
N HIS A 679 57.68 19.03 8.23
CA HIS A 679 56.85 18.32 9.20
C HIS A 679 57.68 17.81 10.39
N PRO A 680 57.14 17.87 11.63
CA PRO A 680 57.45 16.91 12.67
C PRO A 680 56.47 15.73 12.55
N GLU A 681 56.98 14.54 12.24
CA GLU A 681 56.27 13.31 12.56
C GLU A 681 56.14 13.20 14.08
N LEU A 682 54.94 12.91 14.58
CA LEU A 682 54.71 12.51 15.97
C LEU A 682 54.10 11.12 15.98
N GLU A 683 54.98 10.13 16.12
CA GLU A 683 54.61 8.76 16.42
C GLU A 683 53.80 8.72 17.72
N VAL A 684 52.55 8.25 17.64
CA VAL A 684 51.76 7.95 18.85
C VAL A 684 52.03 6.50 19.22
N THR A 685 53.01 6.31 20.10
CA THR A 685 53.42 5.01 20.62
C THR A 685 52.34 4.37 21.52
N ALA A 686 52.45 3.05 21.72
CA ALA A 686 51.39 2.19 22.28
C ALA A 686 51.07 2.36 23.79
N GLU A 687 51.49 3.47 24.42
CA GLU A 687 51.38 3.65 25.88
C GLU A 687 50.10 4.38 26.33
N TYR A 688 49.40 5.09 25.43
CA TYR A 688 48.17 5.82 25.79
C TYR A 688 47.00 4.90 26.22
N TYR A 689 46.98 3.65 25.75
CA TYR A 689 45.93 2.67 26.10
C TYR A 689 46.15 1.95 27.44
N ALA A 690 47.30 2.15 28.11
CA ALA A 690 47.62 1.44 29.36
C ALA A 690 46.93 2.03 30.61
N THR A 691 46.50 3.30 30.57
CA THR A 691 46.12 4.07 31.77
C THR A 691 44.61 4.04 32.10
N LEU A 692 43.75 3.59 31.17
CA LEU A 692 42.30 3.47 31.38
C LEU A 692 41.84 2.10 31.93
N SER A 693 42.78 1.21 32.26
CA SER A 693 42.49 -0.16 32.70
C SER A 693 42.90 -0.47 34.15
N LYS A 694 42.66 0.48 35.08
CA LYS A 694 42.83 0.24 36.53
C LYS A 694 41.93 1.14 37.39
N ILE A 695 41.44 0.53 38.48
CA ILE A 695 40.69 1.08 39.64
C ILE A 695 39.14 1.03 39.49
N PRO A 696 38.39 0.58 40.53
CA PRO A 696 37.26 -0.32 40.31
C PRO A 696 35.88 0.21 40.74
N THR A 697 34.86 -0.61 40.50
CA THR A 697 33.47 -0.47 40.96
C THR A 697 33.31 -0.24 42.47
N GLN A 698 32.70 0.87 42.87
CA GLN A 698 31.94 1.01 44.12
C GLN A 698 30.68 1.88 43.92
N SER A 699 29.73 1.69 44.83
CA SER A 699 28.34 2.18 44.83
C SER A 699 28.21 3.71 45.08
N PRO A 700 27.02 4.34 44.90
CA PRO A 700 26.90 5.79 44.93
C PRO A 700 26.99 6.36 46.35
N VAL A 701 27.74 7.44 46.49
CA VAL A 701 27.78 8.28 47.71
C VAL A 701 27.45 9.72 47.32
N SER A 702 26.52 10.32 48.04
CA SER A 702 26.10 11.70 47.90
C SER A 702 27.09 12.67 48.56
N ILE A 703 27.30 13.84 47.95
CA ILE A 703 27.80 15.11 48.53
C ILE A 703 27.58 16.15 47.40
N ARG A 704 26.51 16.95 47.50
CA ARG A 704 26.46 18.32 48.05
C ARG A 704 27.22 19.35 47.21
N CYS A 705 26.48 20.36 46.79
CA CYS A 705 27.01 21.63 46.32
C CYS A 705 27.92 22.25 47.40
N ASN A 706 28.92 22.99 46.97
CA ASN A 706 29.32 24.25 47.58
C ASN A 706 29.68 25.19 46.44
N ASP A 707 29.12 26.39 46.50
CA ASP A 707 29.65 27.56 45.80
C ASP A 707 31.05 27.89 46.36
N ASP A 708 31.88 28.60 45.58
CA ASP A 708 32.49 29.87 46.03
C ASP A 708 33.50 30.40 44.99
N GLU A 709 33.35 31.70 44.71
CA GLU A 709 34.36 32.71 44.33
C GLU A 709 35.26 32.55 43.07
N ASP A 710 35.89 33.62 42.58
CA ASP A 710 35.33 34.87 42.02
C ASP A 710 36.42 35.53 41.13
N HIS A 711 36.03 36.55 40.37
CA HIS A 711 36.89 37.66 39.88
C HIS A 711 38.11 37.32 38.98
N ALA A 712 37.98 37.58 37.67
CA ALA A 712 38.41 38.83 37.00
C ALA A 712 39.79 38.63 36.30
N ILE A 713 40.35 39.48 35.42
CA ILE A 713 40.14 40.87 34.98
C ILE A 713 40.46 40.87 33.45
N TYR A 714 39.75 41.54 32.53
CA TYR A 714 40.03 42.92 32.12
C TYR A 714 38.97 43.50 31.18
N ARG A 715 38.76 44.83 31.29
CA ARG A 715 37.81 45.64 30.51
C ARG A 715 38.49 46.44 29.40
N HIS A 716 37.72 46.74 28.34
CA HIS A 716 37.74 47.95 27.50
C HIS A 716 39.06 48.28 26.75
N HIS A 717 39.05 48.89 25.56
CA HIS A 717 38.27 50.07 25.11
C HIS A 717 37.92 50.00 23.60
N LYS A 718 36.75 50.53 23.17
CA LYS A 718 36.52 51.77 22.36
C LYS A 718 37.33 51.83 21.05
N SER A 719 36.81 52.28 19.90
CA SER A 719 35.76 53.27 19.54
C SER A 719 35.55 53.20 18.00
N SER A 720 34.64 53.88 17.28
CA SER A 720 33.39 54.67 17.47
C SER A 720 32.85 55.01 16.05
N SER A 721 31.88 55.93 15.92
CA SER A 721 31.27 56.50 14.70
C SER A 721 30.49 55.52 13.81
N ASP A 722 29.16 55.58 13.72
CA ASP A 722 28.20 56.68 13.41
C ASP A 722 27.91 56.73 11.90
N GLU A 723 26.70 56.33 11.50
CA GLU A 723 25.70 57.19 10.83
C GLU A 723 24.45 56.35 10.46
N GLU A 724 23.27 56.94 10.64
CA GLU A 724 21.98 56.36 10.23
C GLU A 724 21.60 56.90 8.85
N GLU A 725 21.16 56.03 7.92
CA GLU A 725 20.29 56.47 6.83
C GLU A 725 19.26 55.39 6.49
N LEU A 726 17.99 55.81 6.40
CA LEU A 726 16.86 55.00 5.97
C LEU A 726 16.73 55.09 4.44
N VAL A 727 16.31 54.00 3.77
CA VAL A 727 15.11 53.96 2.90
C VAL A 727 15.02 52.69 2.03
N ASP A 728 13.78 52.21 1.93
CA ASP A 728 13.14 51.29 0.98
C ASP A 728 13.39 49.77 0.91
N TYR A 729 12.23 49.09 0.86
CA TYR A 729 12.07 47.72 0.38
C TYR A 729 12.21 47.69 -1.14
N ASN A 730 13.00 46.75 -1.66
CA ASN A 730 12.65 46.11 -2.93
C ASN A 730 13.05 44.63 -2.91
N SER A 731 12.12 43.80 -3.38
CA SER A 731 12.32 42.37 -3.62
C SER A 731 13.23 42.16 -4.83
N ASP A 732 14.24 41.29 -4.71
CA ASP A 732 14.44 40.20 -5.67
C ASP A 732 15.53 39.20 -5.22
N ASP A 733 15.20 37.91 -5.28
CA ASP A 733 16.12 36.79 -5.07
C ASP A 733 17.12 36.71 -6.25
N MET A 734 18.34 37.23 -6.07
CA MET A 734 19.42 37.06 -7.04
C MET A 734 20.31 35.87 -6.69
N LEU A 735 19.89 34.70 -7.18
CA LEU A 735 20.71 33.48 -7.21
C LEU A 735 22.06 33.75 -7.91
N TYR A 736 23.18 33.46 -7.25
CA TYR A 736 24.51 33.62 -7.86
C TYR A 736 24.74 32.58 -8.96
N ILE A 737 24.64 33.00 -10.24
CA ILE A 737 24.85 32.13 -11.41
C ILE A 737 26.35 32.09 -11.76
N PRO A 738 26.99 30.91 -11.88
CA PRO A 738 28.36 30.81 -12.38
C PRO A 738 28.46 31.36 -13.82
N LYS A 739 29.41 32.28 -14.08
CA LYS A 739 29.66 32.82 -15.42
C LYS A 739 29.93 31.67 -16.40
N SER A 740 29.18 31.62 -17.50
CA SER A 740 29.30 30.54 -18.48
C SER A 740 30.60 30.66 -19.29
N LYS A 741 31.26 29.53 -19.57
CA LYS A 741 32.49 29.46 -20.37
C LYS A 741 32.30 29.74 -21.87
N CYS A 742 31.13 30.26 -22.29
CA CYS A 742 30.85 30.55 -23.70
C CYS A 742 31.26 32.00 -24.02
N SER A 743 32.31 32.15 -24.83
CA SER A 743 32.90 33.44 -25.23
C SER A 743 31.90 34.44 -25.82
N LEU A 744 30.87 33.96 -26.54
CA LEU A 744 29.82 34.83 -27.07
C LEU A 744 28.85 35.30 -25.97
N CYS A 745 28.40 34.39 -25.09
CA CYS A 745 27.49 34.72 -24.01
C CYS A 745 28.12 35.67 -22.96
N SER A 746 29.42 35.56 -22.72
CA SER A 746 30.16 36.47 -21.82
C SER A 746 30.28 37.90 -22.35
N THR A 747 30.08 38.13 -23.65
CA THR A 747 30.11 39.49 -24.26
C THR A 747 28.75 40.18 -24.30
N GLY A 748 27.69 39.58 -23.76
CA GLY A 748 26.37 40.20 -23.68
C GLY A 748 25.60 40.31 -25.01
N ASN A 749 26.16 39.85 -26.13
CA ASN A 749 25.47 39.84 -27.43
C ASN A 749 24.43 38.71 -27.49
N PRO A 750 23.12 39.00 -27.66
CA PRO A 750 22.12 37.97 -27.91
C PRO A 750 22.16 37.49 -29.38
N PRO A 751 21.74 36.25 -29.67
CA PRO A 751 21.51 35.79 -31.04
C PRO A 751 20.49 36.67 -31.80
N LYS A 752 20.76 36.98 -33.06
CA LYS A 752 19.83 37.76 -33.92
C LYS A 752 18.54 36.97 -34.22
N VAL A 753 17.49 37.71 -34.61
CA VAL A 753 16.15 37.19 -34.93
C VAL A 753 16.24 36.00 -35.90
N GLY A 754 15.71 34.85 -35.48
CA GLY A 754 15.82 33.56 -36.19
C GLY A 754 16.58 32.47 -35.43
N ALA A 755 17.15 32.76 -34.26
CA ALA A 755 17.91 31.77 -33.47
C ALA A 755 17.05 30.84 -32.59
N ASN A 756 17.60 29.65 -32.31
CA ASN A 756 16.99 28.61 -31.50
C ASN A 756 16.75 29.05 -30.05
N LYS A 757 15.71 28.50 -29.43
CA LYS A 757 15.33 28.76 -28.02
C LYS A 757 15.50 27.50 -27.18
N CYS A 758 15.92 27.66 -25.93
CA CYS A 758 15.94 26.58 -24.95
C CYS A 758 14.52 26.02 -24.76
N SER A 759 14.30 24.72 -25.00
CA SER A 759 12.97 24.12 -24.92
C SER A 759 12.32 24.26 -23.54
N ASN A 760 13.13 24.30 -22.47
CA ASN A 760 12.71 24.46 -21.09
C ASN A 760 12.50 25.95 -20.71
N CYS A 761 13.58 26.75 -20.59
CA CYS A 761 13.49 28.15 -20.12
C CYS A 761 13.25 29.21 -21.21
N LYS A 762 13.04 28.82 -22.47
CA LYS A 762 12.77 29.68 -23.65
C LYS A 762 13.83 30.73 -24.01
N LYS A 763 14.92 30.86 -23.25
CA LYS A 763 16.07 31.74 -23.52
C LYS A 763 16.71 31.39 -24.88
N LEU A 764 17.07 32.41 -25.65
CA LEU A 764 17.79 32.25 -26.92
C LEU A 764 19.15 31.57 -26.69
N VAL A 765 19.50 30.61 -27.54
CA VAL A 765 20.73 29.83 -27.47
C VAL A 765 21.40 29.75 -28.84
N TYR A 766 22.74 29.75 -28.86
CA TYR A 766 23.49 29.40 -30.06
C TYR A 766 23.52 27.88 -30.24
N THR A 767 23.72 27.43 -31.49
CA THR A 767 23.88 26.01 -31.86
C THR A 767 25.23 25.40 -31.42
N PHE A 768 26.08 26.16 -30.75
CA PHE A 768 27.35 25.66 -30.20
C PHE A 768 27.15 24.85 -28.91
N SER A 769 27.82 23.69 -28.86
CA SER A 769 27.84 22.76 -27.72
C SER A 769 28.36 23.35 -26.41
N THR A 770 29.03 24.51 -26.46
CA THR A 770 29.52 25.25 -25.29
C THR A 770 28.44 26.04 -24.54
N CYS A 771 27.22 26.16 -25.10
CA CYS A 771 26.10 26.87 -24.46
C CYS A 771 24.74 26.18 -24.59
N SER A 772 24.57 25.25 -25.54
CA SER A 772 23.36 24.42 -25.63
C SER A 772 23.66 23.00 -26.16
N VAL A 773 22.86 22.05 -25.70
CA VAL A 773 22.91 20.62 -26.08
C VAL A 773 21.59 20.24 -26.76
N GLU A 774 21.64 19.37 -27.75
CA GLU A 774 20.44 18.78 -28.37
C GLU A 774 19.83 17.72 -27.46
N LYS A 775 18.50 17.69 -27.36
CA LYS A 775 17.80 16.75 -26.48
C LYS A 775 17.77 15.36 -27.14
N PRO A 776 18.21 14.28 -26.46
CA PRO A 776 18.24 12.95 -27.08
C PRO A 776 16.85 12.48 -27.50
N GLY A 777 16.67 12.22 -28.81
CA GLY A 777 15.45 11.64 -29.38
C GLY A 777 14.52 12.60 -30.12
N THR A 778 14.84 13.89 -30.21
CA THR A 778 14.08 14.89 -30.99
C THR A 778 15.01 15.73 -31.85
N GLN A 779 14.66 15.96 -33.13
CA GLN A 779 15.65 16.40 -34.13
C GLN A 779 15.89 17.92 -34.20
N ASP A 780 15.11 18.74 -33.49
CA ASP A 780 15.23 20.23 -33.46
C ASP A 780 15.19 20.85 -32.05
N ASP A 781 15.08 20.06 -30.98
CA ASP A 781 14.91 20.56 -29.60
C ASP A 781 16.26 20.71 -28.87
N ARG A 782 16.52 21.88 -28.29
CA ARG A 782 17.79 22.21 -27.62
C ARG A 782 17.60 22.76 -26.22
N LEU A 783 18.47 22.35 -25.29
CA LEU A 783 18.52 22.83 -23.91
C LEU A 783 19.74 23.71 -23.69
N CYS A 784 19.62 24.81 -22.95
CA CYS A 784 20.81 25.53 -22.48
C CYS A 784 21.55 24.71 -21.41
N MET A 785 22.86 24.92 -21.25
CA MET A 785 23.68 24.14 -20.30
C MET A 785 23.09 24.12 -18.87
N VAL A 786 22.49 25.23 -18.40
CA VAL A 786 21.86 25.30 -17.08
C VAL A 786 20.65 24.36 -16.99
N CYS A 787 19.78 24.34 -18.01
CA CYS A 787 18.64 23.41 -18.05
C CYS A 787 19.07 21.96 -18.26
N SER A 788 20.20 21.72 -18.95
CA SER A 788 20.77 20.37 -19.12
C SER A 788 21.28 19.82 -17.79
N LEU A 789 22.04 20.61 -17.02
CA LEU A 789 22.53 20.24 -15.70
C LEU A 789 21.38 19.99 -14.70
N LEU A 790 20.27 20.73 -14.84
CA LEU A 790 19.06 20.52 -14.03
C LEU A 790 18.23 19.28 -14.45
N GLU A 791 18.41 18.72 -15.65
CA GLU A 791 17.82 17.43 -16.04
C GLU A 791 18.68 16.23 -15.59
N GLU A 792 19.99 16.39 -15.43
CA GLU A 792 20.88 15.32 -14.92
C GLU A 792 20.74 15.09 -13.40
N ASP A 793 20.22 16.09 -12.66
CA ASP A 793 19.97 16.02 -11.21
C ASP A 793 18.71 15.19 -10.85
N ASN A 794 18.80 13.87 -11.00
CA ASN A 794 17.79 12.86 -10.58
C ASN A 794 17.46 12.87 -9.05
N ILE A 795 18.01 13.82 -8.29
CA ILE A 795 17.78 13.99 -6.85
C ILE A 795 16.37 14.54 -6.57
N ARG A 796 15.81 15.39 -7.45
CA ARG A 796 14.43 15.91 -7.28
C ARG A 796 13.35 14.87 -7.58
N THR A 797 13.63 13.89 -8.44
CA THR A 797 12.75 12.75 -8.72
C THR A 797 12.81 11.68 -7.62
N GLU A 798 13.98 11.42 -7.01
CA GLU A 798 14.08 10.57 -5.80
C GLU A 798 13.28 11.16 -4.63
N ASN A 799 13.46 12.45 -4.32
CA ASN A 799 12.79 13.09 -3.17
C ASN A 799 11.25 13.10 -3.28
N ASN A 800 10.71 13.10 -4.50
CA ASN A 800 9.27 13.07 -4.76
C ASN A 800 8.69 11.65 -4.98
N ALA A 801 9.51 10.60 -4.93
CA ALA A 801 9.05 9.23 -5.15
C ALA A 801 8.24 8.69 -3.95
N GLN A 802 6.92 8.59 -4.07
CA GLN A 802 6.03 8.03 -3.02
C GLN A 802 5.86 6.50 -3.19
N GLU A 803 5.79 5.75 -2.08
CA GLU A 803 5.62 4.28 -2.12
C GLU A 803 4.24 3.85 -2.66
N LYS A 804 4.20 2.67 -3.28
CA LYS A 804 2.97 2.00 -3.76
C LYS A 804 2.69 0.70 -2.98
N TRP A 805 2.48 0.78 -1.67
CA TRP A 805 2.12 -0.40 -0.86
C TRP A 805 0.61 -0.70 -0.84
N ASN A 806 0.03 -0.94 -2.03
CA ASN A 806 -1.19 -1.74 -2.16
C ASN A 806 -1.36 -2.25 -3.60
N ARG A 807 -1.63 -3.56 -3.80
CA ARG A 807 -2.12 -4.09 -5.08
C ARG A 807 -3.63 -3.86 -5.21
N LYS A 808 -4.06 -2.60 -5.06
CA LYS A 808 -5.41 -2.11 -5.35
C LYS A 808 -5.29 -0.80 -6.12
N ASN A 809 -6.09 -0.64 -7.17
CA ASN A 809 -5.98 0.47 -8.11
C ASN A 809 -6.05 1.84 -7.42
N LYS A 810 -5.12 2.74 -7.78
CA LYS A 810 -5.03 4.11 -7.22
C LYS A 810 -6.39 4.80 -7.24
N LYS A 811 -6.92 5.18 -6.08
CA LYS A 811 -7.77 6.37 -5.98
C LYS A 811 -6.82 7.58 -6.12
N GLN A 812 -7.09 8.51 -7.04
CA GLN A 812 -6.43 9.81 -6.99
C GLN A 812 -6.93 10.61 -5.78
N ARG A 813 -6.08 11.53 -5.29
CA ARG A 813 -6.27 12.30 -4.06
C ARG A 813 -7.54 13.17 -4.12
N LYS A 814 -8.11 13.45 -2.95
CA LYS A 814 -9.21 14.41 -2.74
C LYS A 814 -8.63 15.69 -2.13
N ASN A 815 -9.18 16.85 -2.48
CA ASN A 815 -8.91 18.10 -1.79
C ASN A 815 -9.77 18.25 -0.51
N ASN A 816 -9.39 19.24 0.29
CA ASN A 816 -10.03 19.80 1.49
C ASN A 816 -9.62 19.12 2.82
N SER A 817 -8.65 19.77 3.47
CA SER A 817 -8.09 19.40 4.77
C SER A 817 -8.87 19.97 5.96
N TYR A 818 -8.49 19.45 7.12
CA TYR A 818 -8.88 19.90 8.43
C TYR A 818 -8.13 21.18 8.88
N LEU A 819 -7.02 21.58 8.26
CA LEU A 819 -6.31 22.81 8.65
C LEU A 819 -6.76 24.07 7.89
N THR A 820 -7.37 23.94 6.71
CA THR A 820 -8.01 25.08 6.02
C THR A 820 -9.31 25.53 6.68
N PRO A 821 -9.65 26.85 6.68
CA PRO A 821 -10.98 27.33 7.02
C PRO A 821 -12.03 26.55 6.25
N ASN A 822 -13.05 26.04 6.94
CA ASN A 822 -14.16 25.35 6.29
C ASN A 822 -15.46 26.14 6.53
N PRO A 823 -15.84 27.05 5.61
CA PRO A 823 -17.07 27.84 5.72
C PRO A 823 -18.32 26.96 5.86
N HIS A 824 -18.30 25.75 5.31
CA HIS A 824 -19.42 24.81 5.41
C HIS A 824 -19.72 24.35 6.85
N LEU A 825 -18.76 24.46 7.79
CA LEU A 825 -19.00 24.13 9.21
C LEU A 825 -20.08 25.02 9.86
N ARG A 826 -20.20 26.29 9.42
CA ARG A 826 -21.22 27.23 9.95
C ARG A 826 -22.66 26.83 9.60
N TYR A 827 -22.84 26.01 8.57
CA TYR A 827 -24.14 25.61 8.03
C TYR A 827 -24.41 24.10 8.21
N LEU A 828 -23.56 23.40 8.97
CA LEU A 828 -23.62 21.95 9.13
C LEU A 828 -24.42 21.53 10.36
N THR A 829 -25.63 20.98 10.15
CA THR A 829 -26.41 20.36 11.23
C THR A 829 -25.67 19.14 11.80
N LEU A 830 -25.26 19.20 13.06
CA LEU A 830 -24.46 18.17 13.74
C LEU A 830 -25.27 16.95 14.21
N THR A 831 -26.61 17.06 14.28
CA THR A 831 -27.51 16.04 14.87
C THR A 831 -27.83 14.83 14.00
N LYS A 832 -27.65 14.91 12.66
CA LYS A 832 -27.97 13.79 11.76
C LYS A 832 -26.86 12.73 11.76
N SER A 833 -27.08 11.66 12.53
CA SER A 833 -26.24 10.45 12.55
C SER A 833 -26.36 9.66 11.23
N ASN A 834 -25.43 8.73 10.98
CA ASN A 834 -25.25 8.06 9.69
C ASN A 834 -26.34 7.01 9.29
N SER A 835 -27.55 7.05 9.86
CA SER A 835 -28.67 6.19 9.44
C SER A 835 -29.30 6.69 8.13
N LYS A 836 -28.54 6.67 7.04
CA LYS A 836 -29.07 6.98 5.70
C LYS A 836 -30.14 5.97 5.32
N ARG A 837 -31.36 6.45 5.11
CA ARG A 837 -32.44 5.65 4.53
C ARG A 837 -32.07 5.28 3.10
N THR A 838 -31.81 4.00 2.85
CA THR A 838 -31.68 3.45 1.49
C THR A 838 -33.01 3.68 0.77
N LEU A 839 -33.00 4.47 -0.29
CA LEU A 839 -34.19 4.74 -1.08
C LEU A 839 -34.36 3.69 -2.18
N PRO A 840 -35.60 3.32 -2.53
CA PRO A 840 -35.87 2.30 -3.54
C PRO A 840 -35.66 2.86 -4.96
N VAL A 841 -35.37 1.98 -5.92
CA VAL A 841 -35.18 2.34 -7.34
C VAL A 841 -36.41 1.88 -8.14
N LEU A 842 -37.02 2.80 -8.90
CA LEU A 842 -38.05 2.46 -9.88
C LEU A 842 -37.44 1.65 -11.02
N LYS A 843 -38.07 0.53 -11.40
CA LYS A 843 -37.59 -0.30 -12.50
C LYS A 843 -38.00 0.26 -13.86
N ASN A 844 -37.06 0.27 -14.80
CA ASN A 844 -37.32 0.67 -16.19
C ASN A 844 -38.47 -0.16 -16.79
N GLY A 845 -39.41 0.50 -17.48
CA GLY A 845 -40.52 -0.17 -18.17
C GLY A 845 -40.09 -1.29 -19.12
N SER A 846 -38.98 -1.12 -19.84
CA SER A 846 -38.45 -2.08 -20.83
C SER A 846 -38.09 -3.45 -20.24
N ARG A 847 -38.12 -3.63 -18.91
CA ARG A 847 -37.84 -4.89 -18.21
C ARG A 847 -39.07 -5.79 -18.16
N PHE A 848 -39.58 -6.18 -19.32
CA PHE A 848 -40.83 -6.96 -19.47
C PHE A 848 -40.84 -8.29 -18.70
N GLU A 849 -39.67 -8.92 -18.49
CA GLU A 849 -39.52 -10.13 -17.68
C GLU A 849 -39.80 -9.91 -16.18
N GLU A 850 -39.55 -8.69 -15.67
CA GLU A 850 -39.73 -8.35 -14.24
C GLU A 850 -40.98 -7.50 -13.97
N LEU A 851 -41.55 -6.86 -14.99
CA LEU A 851 -42.74 -6.00 -14.89
C LEU A 851 -43.89 -6.57 -15.73
N LYS A 852 -44.90 -7.12 -15.06
CA LYS A 852 -46.17 -7.49 -15.71
C LYS A 852 -46.91 -6.22 -16.14
N GLY A 853 -47.63 -6.29 -17.27
CA GLY A 853 -48.42 -5.18 -17.78
C GLY A 853 -49.41 -4.64 -16.74
N CYS A 854 -49.40 -3.34 -16.52
CA CYS A 854 -50.19 -2.65 -15.51
C CYS A 854 -51.58 -2.28 -16.04
N ARG A 855 -52.51 -2.03 -15.11
CA ARG A 855 -53.80 -1.40 -15.40
C ARG A 855 -53.72 0.09 -15.03
N THR A 856 -54.35 0.92 -15.84
CA THR A 856 -54.45 2.38 -15.69
C THR A 856 -55.92 2.76 -15.58
N ASN A 857 -56.22 3.91 -14.97
CA ASN A 857 -57.62 4.34 -14.81
C ASN A 857 -58.21 4.96 -16.08
N ALA A 858 -57.36 5.40 -17.02
CA ALA A 858 -57.76 6.12 -18.23
C ALA A 858 -58.25 5.20 -19.38
N PHE A 859 -57.88 3.91 -19.39
CA PHE A 859 -58.10 3.02 -20.54
C PHE A 859 -58.29 1.55 -20.12
N GLU A 860 -59.12 0.82 -20.86
CA GLU A 860 -59.42 -0.59 -20.62
C GLU A 860 -58.43 -1.52 -21.34
N GLY A 861 -57.56 -2.20 -20.59
CA GLY A 861 -56.54 -3.10 -21.17
C GLY A 861 -55.40 -3.44 -20.20
N ARG A 862 -54.31 -4.02 -20.74
CA ARG A 862 -53.01 -4.13 -20.05
C ARG A 862 -51.96 -3.30 -20.76
N PHE A 863 -51.26 -2.45 -20.04
CA PHE A 863 -50.24 -1.57 -20.59
C PHE A 863 -48.84 -2.06 -20.26
N ILE A 864 -47.99 -2.14 -21.28
CA ILE A 864 -46.55 -2.37 -21.17
C ILE A 864 -45.87 -1.05 -21.52
N PHE A 865 -44.87 -0.65 -20.75
CA PHE A 865 -44.14 0.61 -20.95
C PHE A 865 -42.73 0.28 -21.45
N ASN A 866 -42.12 1.14 -22.26
CA ASN A 866 -40.69 1.07 -22.55
C ASN A 866 -40.01 2.44 -22.33
N ASN A 867 -38.69 2.41 -22.09
CA ASN A 867 -37.82 3.58 -22.03
C ASN A 867 -38.20 4.67 -21.00
N THR A 868 -38.81 4.28 -19.87
CA THR A 868 -39.24 5.19 -18.78
C THR A 868 -38.10 5.90 -18.03
N CYS A 869 -36.84 5.69 -18.45
CA CYS A 869 -35.62 6.16 -17.76
C CYS A 869 -35.58 7.67 -17.48
N ALA A 870 -36.15 8.53 -18.35
CA ALA A 870 -36.22 9.97 -18.10
C ALA A 870 -37.12 10.30 -16.90
N PHE A 871 -38.33 9.72 -16.85
CA PHE A 871 -39.24 9.83 -15.72
C PHE A 871 -38.61 9.26 -14.43
N ASP A 872 -38.09 8.03 -14.50
CA ASP A 872 -37.54 7.32 -13.35
C ASP A 872 -36.29 8.04 -12.77
N SER A 873 -35.52 8.71 -13.63
CA SER A 873 -34.40 9.57 -13.25
C SER A 873 -34.85 10.82 -12.50
N LEU A 874 -35.78 11.61 -13.06
CA LEU A 874 -36.31 12.80 -12.39
C LEU A 874 -36.98 12.45 -11.05
N ALA A 875 -37.76 11.37 -11.02
CA ALA A 875 -38.38 10.88 -9.79
C ALA A 875 -37.34 10.52 -8.71
N SER A 876 -36.24 9.87 -9.09
CA SER A 876 -35.15 9.54 -8.16
C SER A 876 -34.44 10.78 -7.60
N LEU A 877 -34.24 11.81 -8.45
CA LEU A 877 -33.63 13.07 -8.06
C LEU A 877 -34.47 13.85 -7.03
N ILE A 878 -35.77 14.01 -7.29
CA ILE A 878 -36.69 14.71 -6.40
C ILE A 878 -36.90 13.92 -5.11
N MET A 879 -36.99 12.58 -5.18
CA MET A 879 -37.11 11.71 -4.01
C MET A 879 -35.91 11.86 -3.05
N VAL A 880 -34.69 11.90 -3.57
CA VAL A 880 -33.48 12.16 -2.76
C VAL A 880 -33.52 13.57 -2.18
N SER A 881 -33.85 14.58 -3.00
CA SER A 881 -33.81 15.98 -2.59
C SER A 881 -34.82 16.29 -1.48
N TYR A 882 -36.02 15.69 -1.54
CA TYR A 882 -37.04 15.76 -0.49
C TYR A 882 -36.60 15.05 0.81
N CYS A 883 -35.79 13.99 0.74
CA CYS A 883 -35.27 13.32 1.95
C CYS A 883 -34.10 14.07 2.61
N ASP A 884 -33.23 14.66 1.78
CA ASP A 884 -31.93 15.17 2.22
C ASP A 884 -31.95 16.70 2.50
N SER A 885 -32.84 17.48 1.85
CA SER A 885 -33.14 18.88 2.23
C SER A 885 -34.45 19.01 2.98
N GLN A 886 -34.36 19.41 4.25
CA GLN A 886 -35.51 19.67 5.10
C GLN A 886 -36.31 20.88 4.61
N LYS A 887 -35.65 22.02 4.35
CA LYS A 887 -36.31 23.24 3.90
C LYS A 887 -37.02 23.07 2.56
N TYR A 888 -36.45 22.28 1.64
CA TYR A 888 -37.11 21.90 0.40
C TYR A 888 -38.37 21.04 0.62
N SER A 889 -38.31 20.05 1.54
CA SER A 889 -39.48 19.24 1.89
C SER A 889 -40.60 20.06 2.55
N GLU A 890 -40.25 20.97 3.46
CA GLU A 890 -41.20 21.88 4.13
C GLU A 890 -41.89 22.80 3.11
N MET A 891 -41.14 23.40 2.19
CA MET A 891 -41.70 24.22 1.11
C MET A 891 -42.65 23.43 0.19
N LEU A 892 -42.31 22.19 -0.17
CA LEU A 892 -43.18 21.31 -0.96
C LEU A 892 -44.42 20.84 -0.17
N ASP A 893 -44.31 20.67 1.14
CA ASP A 893 -45.42 20.25 2.01
C ASP A 893 -46.42 21.37 2.32
N ILE A 894 -45.95 22.62 2.37
CA ILE A 894 -46.80 23.83 2.48
C ILE A 894 -47.52 24.13 1.15
N SER A 895 -46.91 23.78 0.02
CA SER A 895 -47.46 24.01 -1.32
C SER A 895 -48.61 23.06 -1.70
N GLU A 896 -49.43 23.46 -2.68
CA GLU A 896 -50.42 22.57 -3.29
C GLU A 896 -49.71 21.46 -4.12
N LYS A 897 -49.59 20.27 -3.52
CA LYS A 897 -48.85 19.13 -4.11
C LYS A 897 -49.38 18.74 -5.48
N SER A 898 -48.50 18.75 -6.49
CA SER A 898 -48.78 18.11 -7.79
C SER A 898 -48.91 16.58 -7.65
N ASP A 899 -49.58 15.93 -8.60
CA ASP A 899 -49.74 14.47 -8.59
C ASP A 899 -48.39 13.73 -8.64
N PHE A 900 -47.39 14.33 -9.28
CA PHE A 900 -46.01 13.85 -9.26
C PHE A 900 -45.38 13.93 -7.85
N ILE A 901 -45.52 15.04 -7.12
CA ILE A 901 -45.04 15.13 -5.72
C ILE A 901 -45.83 14.18 -4.81
N ASN A 902 -47.13 14.02 -5.01
CA ASN A 902 -47.96 13.04 -4.30
C ASN A 902 -47.50 11.59 -4.58
N PHE A 903 -47.07 11.27 -5.81
CA PHE A 903 -46.46 9.99 -6.16
C PHE A 903 -45.15 9.74 -5.42
N ILE A 904 -44.25 10.74 -5.35
CA ILE A 904 -43.01 10.66 -4.56
C ILE A 904 -43.31 10.45 -3.07
N CYS A 905 -44.22 11.23 -2.49
CA CYS A 905 -44.63 11.10 -1.08
C CYS A 905 -45.18 9.68 -0.78
N LYS A 906 -46.00 9.11 -1.68
CA LYS A 906 -46.50 7.74 -1.54
C LYS A 906 -45.36 6.72 -1.52
N ILE A 907 -44.40 6.80 -2.46
CA ILE A 907 -43.23 5.90 -2.48
C ILE A 907 -42.37 6.04 -1.22
N LEU A 908 -42.19 7.27 -0.72
CA LEU A 908 -41.43 7.52 0.51
C LEU A 908 -42.13 6.99 1.77
N ASN A 909 -43.45 6.86 1.78
CA ASN A 909 -44.19 6.34 2.94
C ASN A 909 -44.41 4.82 2.90
N SER A 910 -44.81 4.25 1.76
CA SER A 910 -45.17 2.82 1.63
C SER A 910 -44.20 1.97 0.81
N GLY A 911 -43.14 2.57 0.23
CA GLY A 911 -42.21 1.89 -0.66
C GLY A 911 -42.76 1.69 -2.08
N ILE A 912 -42.04 0.91 -2.90
CA ILE A 912 -42.47 0.58 -4.26
C ILE A 912 -43.35 -0.67 -4.22
N THR A 913 -44.58 -0.54 -4.70
CA THR A 913 -45.58 -1.61 -4.82
C THR A 913 -46.05 -1.74 -6.27
N SER A 914 -46.91 -2.72 -6.57
CA SER A 914 -47.59 -2.80 -7.88
C SER A 914 -48.41 -1.55 -8.19
N ALA A 915 -49.07 -0.97 -7.18
CA ALA A 915 -49.83 0.27 -7.32
C ALA A 915 -48.95 1.48 -7.66
N SER A 916 -47.68 1.50 -7.21
CA SER A 916 -46.71 2.52 -7.62
C SER A 916 -46.50 2.51 -9.14
N TYR A 917 -46.43 1.34 -9.78
CA TYR A 917 -46.26 1.24 -11.22
C TYR A 917 -47.50 1.64 -12.01
N SER A 918 -48.72 1.35 -11.51
CA SER A 918 -49.96 1.90 -12.08
C SER A 918 -50.03 3.43 -11.95
N HIS A 919 -49.68 4.00 -10.80
CA HIS A 919 -49.69 5.46 -10.62
C HIS A 919 -48.64 6.15 -11.50
N ARG A 920 -47.46 5.53 -11.70
CA ARG A 920 -46.48 5.98 -12.71
C ARG A 920 -47.06 5.93 -14.13
N ALA A 921 -47.78 4.87 -14.47
CA ALA A 921 -48.39 4.71 -15.78
C ALA A 921 -49.46 5.79 -16.06
N ASP A 922 -50.34 6.06 -15.08
CA ASP A 922 -51.32 7.15 -15.18
C ASP A 922 -50.62 8.53 -15.35
N LEU A 923 -49.56 8.83 -14.58
CA LEU A 923 -48.79 10.08 -14.71
C LEU A 923 -48.11 10.21 -16.08
N ILE A 924 -47.49 9.16 -16.60
CA ILE A 924 -46.84 9.20 -17.90
C ILE A 924 -47.87 9.43 -19.02
N ILE A 925 -49.01 8.74 -18.98
CA ILE A 925 -50.05 8.86 -20.00
C ILE A 925 -50.76 10.22 -19.96
N ASN A 926 -51.00 10.76 -18.76
CA ASN A 926 -51.77 12.00 -18.60
C ASN A 926 -50.92 13.27 -18.77
N ASN A 927 -49.61 13.23 -18.49
CA ASN A 927 -48.74 14.41 -18.45
C ASN A 927 -47.64 14.43 -19.52
N LEU A 928 -47.31 13.31 -20.16
CA LEU A 928 -46.27 13.25 -21.21
C LEU A 928 -46.88 12.89 -22.56
N THR A 929 -46.35 13.47 -23.63
CA THR A 929 -46.75 13.09 -24.99
C THR A 929 -46.07 11.76 -25.36
N VAL A 930 -46.85 10.67 -25.40
CA VAL A 930 -46.35 9.30 -25.61
C VAL A 930 -46.95 8.65 -26.85
N GLU A 931 -46.14 7.86 -27.56
CA GLU A 931 -46.60 7.06 -28.69
C GLU A 931 -47.20 5.74 -28.17
N ILE A 932 -48.44 5.47 -28.54
CA ILE A 932 -49.21 4.29 -28.10
C ILE A 932 -49.33 3.31 -29.26
N LYS A 933 -48.92 2.06 -29.05
CA LYS A 933 -48.93 0.98 -30.04
C LYS A 933 -49.76 -0.20 -29.54
N GLU A 934 -50.86 -0.50 -30.21
CA GLU A 934 -51.63 -1.71 -29.93
C GLU A 934 -50.82 -2.96 -30.33
N MET A 935 -50.88 -4.00 -29.51
CA MET A 935 -50.29 -5.31 -29.79
C MET A 935 -51.35 -6.42 -29.67
N GLU A 936 -50.97 -7.62 -30.10
CA GLU A 936 -51.81 -8.81 -29.95
C GLU A 936 -52.18 -9.07 -28.47
N TYR A 937 -53.32 -9.76 -28.26
CA TYR A 937 -53.82 -10.15 -26.93
C TYR A 937 -54.19 -8.99 -25.97
N ALA A 938 -54.90 -7.96 -26.47
CA ALA A 938 -55.44 -6.84 -25.69
C ALA A 938 -54.39 -6.16 -24.78
N THR A 939 -53.17 -6.04 -25.31
CA THR A 939 -52.01 -5.48 -24.63
C THR A 939 -51.48 -4.30 -25.43
N THR A 940 -51.25 -3.17 -24.78
CA THR A 940 -50.85 -1.92 -25.43
C THR A 940 -49.46 -1.52 -24.98
N LEU A 941 -48.57 -1.25 -25.92
CA LEU A 941 -47.21 -0.78 -25.68
C LEU A 941 -47.16 0.76 -25.71
N VAL A 942 -46.76 1.36 -24.60
CA VAL A 942 -46.51 2.80 -24.48
C VAL A 942 -45.02 3.07 -24.63
N VAL A 943 -44.64 3.80 -25.68
CA VAL A 943 -43.26 4.18 -25.96
C VAL A 943 -42.96 5.50 -25.26
N CYS A 944 -42.15 5.46 -24.19
CA CYS A 944 -41.93 6.62 -23.31
C CYS A 944 -40.56 7.28 -23.55
N ALA A 945 -39.99 7.11 -24.74
CA ALA A 945 -38.75 7.78 -25.12
C ALA A 945 -39.01 9.30 -25.22
N SER A 946 -38.40 10.06 -24.31
CA SER A 946 -38.59 11.50 -24.16
C SER A 946 -37.30 12.16 -23.68
N THR A 947 -37.14 13.46 -23.91
CA THR A 947 -36.02 14.24 -23.37
C THR A 947 -36.27 14.58 -21.91
N ILE A 948 -35.21 14.68 -21.11
CA ILE A 948 -35.37 14.98 -19.69
C ILE A 948 -35.94 16.40 -19.46
N GLY A 949 -35.61 17.35 -20.36
CA GLY A 949 -36.22 18.69 -20.39
C GLY A 949 -37.74 18.65 -20.51
N HIS A 950 -38.29 17.90 -21.50
CA HIS A 950 -39.75 17.79 -21.64
C HIS A 950 -40.41 17.15 -20.40
N VAL A 951 -39.76 16.16 -19.80
CA VAL A 951 -40.24 15.52 -18.56
C VAL A 951 -40.24 16.49 -17.37
N ILE A 952 -39.22 17.34 -17.24
CA ILE A 952 -39.17 18.42 -16.23
C ILE A 952 -40.30 19.42 -16.48
N ASP A 953 -40.44 19.90 -17.71
CA ASP A 953 -41.41 20.93 -18.07
C ASP A 953 -42.86 20.49 -17.79
N SER A 954 -43.20 19.23 -18.11
CA SER A 954 -44.52 18.66 -17.85
C SER A 954 -44.80 18.32 -16.38
N LEU A 955 -43.82 17.76 -15.64
CA LEU A 955 -44.07 17.22 -14.29
C LEU A 955 -43.84 18.24 -13.17
N MET A 956 -43.00 19.25 -13.41
CA MET A 956 -42.67 20.29 -12.45
C MET A 956 -43.44 21.59 -12.70
N GLU A 957 -44.41 21.66 -13.61
CA GLU A 957 -45.08 22.89 -14.09
C GLU A 957 -45.66 23.81 -12.98
N LYS A 958 -46.04 23.26 -11.81
CA LYS A 958 -46.47 24.04 -10.62
C LYS A 958 -45.30 24.69 -9.84
N TYR A 959 -44.07 24.24 -10.07
CA TYR A 959 -42.84 24.58 -9.37
C TYR A 959 -41.72 24.98 -10.35
N PRO A 960 -41.84 26.12 -11.06
CA PRO A 960 -40.78 26.58 -11.96
C PRO A 960 -39.51 26.99 -11.19
N SER A 961 -38.35 26.90 -11.86
CA SER A 961 -37.07 27.39 -11.34
C SER A 961 -37.00 28.92 -11.30
N ALA A 962 -37.76 29.61 -12.15
CA ALA A 962 -37.89 31.07 -12.14
C ALA A 962 -39.16 31.56 -12.84
N LYS A 963 -39.46 32.85 -12.68
CA LYS A 963 -40.49 33.59 -13.40
C LYS A 963 -39.85 34.80 -14.08
N GLU A 964 -40.08 34.94 -15.38
CA GLU A 964 -39.64 36.10 -16.16
C GLU A 964 -40.84 37.03 -16.37
N ILE A 965 -40.79 38.20 -15.75
CA ILE A 965 -41.84 39.22 -15.83
C ILE A 965 -41.40 40.26 -16.84
N SER A 966 -42.19 40.43 -17.90
CA SER A 966 -41.98 41.49 -18.90
C SER A 966 -43.09 42.53 -18.80
N ASN A 967 -42.71 43.81 -18.72
CA ASN A 967 -43.61 44.94 -18.57
C ASN A 967 -43.29 46.00 -19.63
N CYS A 968 -44.27 46.33 -20.48
CA CYS A 968 -44.15 47.43 -21.43
C CYS A 968 -44.90 48.68 -20.91
N PRO A 969 -44.20 49.77 -20.53
CA PRO A 969 -44.85 51.00 -20.06
C PRO A 969 -45.70 51.69 -21.14
N VAL A 970 -45.43 51.43 -22.43
CA VAL A 970 -46.12 52.08 -23.56
C VAL A 970 -47.48 51.46 -23.84
N CYS A 971 -47.56 50.13 -24.03
CA CYS A 971 -48.84 49.44 -24.28
C CYS A 971 -49.45 48.80 -23.02
N LYS A 972 -48.84 49.00 -21.85
CA LYS A 972 -49.22 48.43 -20.54
C LYS A 972 -49.36 46.90 -20.51
N ASN A 973 -48.79 46.21 -21.50
CA ASN A 973 -48.79 44.76 -21.55
C ASN A 973 -47.81 44.22 -20.49
N ILE A 974 -48.32 43.38 -19.59
CA ILE A 974 -47.55 42.62 -18.60
C ILE A 974 -47.71 41.15 -18.96
N ASN A 975 -46.60 40.45 -19.15
CA ASN A 975 -46.58 39.02 -19.45
C ASN A 975 -45.59 38.30 -18.53
N GLU A 976 -46.07 37.27 -17.84
CA GLU A 976 -45.29 36.38 -16.96
C GLU A 976 -45.01 35.07 -17.69
N ARG A 977 -43.73 34.71 -17.82
CA ARG A 977 -43.29 33.43 -18.36
C ARG A 977 -42.66 32.58 -17.27
N LYS A 978 -43.18 31.37 -17.05
CA LYS A 978 -42.52 30.36 -16.22
C LYS A 978 -41.23 29.89 -16.92
N ILE A 979 -40.13 29.83 -16.17
CA ILE A 979 -38.87 29.21 -16.60
C ILE A 979 -38.68 27.94 -15.77
N MET A 980 -38.81 26.80 -16.43
CA MET A 980 -38.71 25.49 -15.80
C MET A 980 -37.25 25.11 -15.51
N HIS A 981 -36.36 25.40 -16.45
CA HIS A 981 -34.93 25.17 -16.37
C HIS A 981 -34.16 26.29 -17.09
N PHE A 982 -32.93 26.56 -16.66
CA PHE A 982 -32.04 27.54 -17.30
C PHE A 982 -31.04 26.84 -18.22
N THR A 983 -30.95 27.27 -19.49
CA THR A 983 -29.92 26.75 -20.41
C THR A 983 -28.61 27.53 -20.24
N PHE A 984 -27.57 26.84 -19.75
CA PHE A 984 -26.21 27.35 -19.61
C PHE A 984 -25.34 26.83 -20.77
N GLN A 985 -24.75 27.74 -21.53
CA GLN A 985 -23.92 27.41 -22.70
C GLN A 985 -22.44 27.45 -22.36
N ILE A 986 -21.69 26.43 -22.81
CA ILE A 986 -20.25 26.28 -22.55
C ILE A 986 -19.51 26.22 -23.90
N ASN A 987 -18.43 27.01 -24.02
CA ASN A 987 -17.50 26.97 -25.15
C ASN A 987 -16.33 26.02 -24.85
N ASP A 988 -15.65 25.49 -25.87
CA ASP A 988 -14.58 24.47 -25.71
C ASP A 988 -13.41 24.84 -24.77
N ASN A 989 -13.20 26.14 -24.52
CA ASN A 989 -12.17 26.66 -23.61
C ASN A 989 -12.69 27.00 -22.19
N ASP A 990 -14.00 26.93 -21.96
CA ASP A 990 -14.63 27.38 -20.71
C ASP A 990 -14.97 26.23 -19.76
N ASN A 991 -14.82 26.48 -18.46
CA ASN A 991 -15.18 25.55 -17.40
C ASN A 991 -16.48 26.01 -16.70
N ILE A 992 -17.13 25.10 -15.97
CA ILE A 992 -18.36 25.36 -15.20
C ILE A 992 -18.23 26.45 -14.12
N SER A 993 -17.00 26.94 -13.86
CA SER A 993 -16.72 28.03 -12.95
C SER A 993 -17.44 29.35 -13.27
N LYS A 994 -17.92 29.56 -14.51
CA LYS A 994 -18.73 30.74 -14.88
C LYS A 994 -20.20 30.65 -14.45
N LEU A 995 -20.64 29.53 -13.86
CA LEU A 995 -22.06 29.29 -13.55
C LEU A 995 -22.65 30.29 -12.54
N GLN A 996 -21.84 30.81 -11.60
CA GLN A 996 -22.26 31.85 -10.67
C GLN A 996 -22.52 33.17 -11.41
N ASN A 997 -21.54 33.64 -12.20
CA ASN A 997 -21.66 34.85 -13.02
C ASN A 997 -22.89 34.82 -13.93
N PHE A 998 -23.23 33.67 -14.51
CA PHE A 998 -24.44 33.52 -15.34
C PHE A 998 -25.73 33.84 -14.57
N PHE A 999 -25.83 33.47 -13.29
CA PHE A 999 -26.99 33.86 -12.47
C PHE A 999 -26.93 35.32 -12.04
N ASP A 1000 -25.75 35.86 -11.78
CA ASP A 1000 -25.55 37.27 -11.43
C ASP A 1000 -26.00 38.18 -12.61
N GLU A 1001 -25.57 37.86 -13.84
CA GLU A 1001 -26.00 38.51 -15.08
C GLU A 1001 -27.52 38.34 -15.31
N ARG A 1002 -28.09 37.16 -15.04
CA ARG A 1002 -29.51 36.88 -15.30
C ARG A 1002 -30.49 37.58 -14.34
N LEU A 1003 -29.97 38.14 -13.23
CA LEU A 1003 -30.70 39.02 -12.32
C LEU A 1003 -30.76 40.48 -12.79
N GLU A 1004 -29.96 40.87 -13.79
CA GLU A 1004 -29.99 42.22 -14.34
C GLU A 1004 -31.31 42.51 -15.08
N LYS A 1005 -31.59 43.80 -15.27
CA LYS A 1005 -32.85 44.28 -15.86
C LYS A 1005 -32.68 44.52 -17.35
N ASP A 1006 -33.13 43.56 -18.14
CA ASP A 1006 -33.08 43.61 -19.61
C ASP A 1006 -34.07 44.64 -20.19
N PHE A 1007 -33.67 45.26 -21.29
CA PHE A 1007 -34.48 46.18 -22.09
C PHE A 1007 -34.63 45.64 -23.51
N LEU A 1008 -35.85 45.27 -23.89
CA LEU A 1008 -36.17 44.72 -25.20
C LEU A 1008 -37.20 45.58 -25.92
N ILE A 1009 -37.24 45.51 -27.25
CA ILE A 1009 -38.32 46.13 -28.03
C ILE A 1009 -39.60 45.30 -27.79
N CYS A 1010 -40.73 45.96 -27.58
CA CYS A 1010 -42.02 45.29 -27.52
C CYS A 1010 -42.41 44.75 -28.91
N GLY A 1011 -43.25 43.71 -28.93
CA GLY A 1011 -43.80 43.11 -30.15
C GLY A 1011 -45.29 42.82 -30.04
N HIS A 1012 -45.96 43.41 -29.05
CA HIS A 1012 -47.38 43.21 -28.80
C HIS A 1012 -48.19 44.25 -29.57
N ASN A 1013 -49.04 43.81 -30.50
CA ASN A 1013 -49.89 44.66 -31.34
C ASN A 1013 -49.12 45.83 -32.00
N ASP A 1014 -48.01 45.51 -32.68
CA ASP A 1014 -47.09 46.46 -33.36
C ASP A 1014 -46.48 47.57 -32.48
N CYS A 1015 -46.61 47.48 -31.16
CA CYS A 1015 -45.99 48.41 -30.22
C CYS A 1015 -44.47 48.33 -30.27
N LYS A 1016 -43.80 49.41 -30.70
CA LYS A 1016 -42.32 49.53 -30.72
C LYS A 1016 -41.71 50.11 -29.43
N GLY A 1017 -42.48 50.17 -28.35
CA GLY A 1017 -42.02 50.69 -27.06
C GLY A 1017 -40.98 49.79 -26.40
N LEU A 1018 -40.08 50.36 -25.60
CA LEU A 1018 -39.10 49.59 -24.83
C LEU A 1018 -39.80 48.89 -23.66
N LYS A 1019 -39.83 47.55 -23.64
CA LYS A 1019 -40.29 46.75 -22.50
C LYS A 1019 -39.12 46.38 -21.60
N THR A 1020 -39.35 46.38 -20.29
CA THR A 1020 -38.38 45.90 -19.30
C THR A 1020 -38.67 44.45 -18.95
N VAL A 1021 -37.64 43.62 -18.84
CA VAL A 1021 -37.74 42.22 -18.44
C VAL A 1021 -36.92 42.01 -17.16
N THR A 1022 -37.47 41.27 -16.21
CA THR A 1022 -36.83 40.94 -14.94
C THR A 1022 -37.06 39.48 -14.58
N THR A 1023 -35.99 38.77 -14.22
CA THR A 1023 -36.05 37.37 -13.77
C THR A 1023 -36.17 37.30 -12.25
N ASP A 1024 -37.16 36.58 -11.75
CA ASP A 1024 -37.27 36.24 -10.33
C ASP A 1024 -37.06 34.73 -10.14
N ILE A 1025 -36.02 34.36 -9.39
CA ILE A 1025 -35.56 32.97 -9.23
C ILE A 1025 -36.25 32.34 -8.01
N SER A 1026 -36.71 31.10 -8.18
CA SER A 1026 -37.50 30.36 -7.20
C SER A 1026 -36.72 30.07 -5.93
N GLU A 1027 -37.27 30.41 -4.77
CA GLU A 1027 -36.66 30.14 -3.46
C GLU A 1027 -36.57 28.64 -3.11
N MET A 1028 -37.22 27.77 -3.89
CA MET A 1028 -37.23 26.32 -3.67
C MET A 1028 -36.04 25.60 -4.32
N HIS A 1029 -35.85 25.78 -5.63
CA HIS A 1029 -34.91 25.00 -6.43
C HIS A 1029 -34.60 25.63 -7.79
N ILE A 1030 -33.52 25.13 -8.43
CA ILE A 1030 -33.07 25.55 -9.76
C ILE A 1030 -32.66 24.31 -10.57
N PHE A 1031 -33.26 24.13 -11.75
CA PHE A 1031 -32.80 23.23 -12.81
C PHE A 1031 -31.94 23.97 -13.83
N ILE A 1032 -30.86 23.34 -14.29
CA ILE A 1032 -29.90 23.92 -15.24
C ILE A 1032 -29.59 22.89 -16.32
N ASP A 1033 -29.93 23.20 -17.56
CA ASP A 1033 -29.59 22.47 -18.80
C ASP A 1033 -28.20 22.92 -19.29
N ILE A 1034 -27.33 21.99 -19.68
CA ILE A 1034 -25.95 22.29 -20.11
C ILE A 1034 -25.75 21.92 -21.59
N LEU A 1035 -25.44 22.92 -22.42
CA LEU A 1035 -25.17 22.75 -23.85
C LEU A 1035 -23.74 23.15 -24.24
N ILE A 1036 -23.10 22.35 -25.11
CA ILE A 1036 -21.82 22.64 -25.76
C ILE A 1036 -22.00 22.70 -27.27
N TRP A 1037 -21.36 23.68 -27.90
CA TRP A 1037 -21.29 23.82 -29.36
C TRP A 1037 -19.83 23.86 -29.83
N GLU A 1038 -19.45 22.93 -30.71
CA GLU A 1038 -18.15 22.93 -31.39
C GLU A 1038 -18.25 23.74 -32.72
N GLY A 1039 -17.27 24.62 -32.99
CA GLY A 1039 -17.03 25.25 -34.30
C GLY A 1039 -17.31 26.77 -34.42
N GLU A 1040 -16.42 27.49 -35.12
CA GLU A 1040 -16.44 28.97 -35.27
C GLU A 1040 -17.43 29.51 -36.32
N GLU A 1041 -17.94 28.71 -37.26
CA GLU A 1041 -18.91 29.16 -38.29
C GLU A 1041 -20.35 29.16 -37.75
N ALA A 1042 -20.67 30.13 -36.89
CA ALA A 1042 -21.96 30.25 -36.21
C ALA A 1042 -22.87 31.33 -36.81
N ILE A 1043 -23.51 31.07 -37.97
CA ILE A 1043 -24.57 31.94 -38.52
C ILE A 1043 -25.93 31.22 -38.60
N SER A 1044 -26.85 31.67 -37.73
CA SER A 1044 -28.32 31.60 -37.83
C SER A 1044 -29.06 30.25 -37.69
N SER A 1045 -29.93 30.22 -36.67
CA SER A 1045 -31.32 29.74 -36.73
C SER A 1045 -31.70 28.25 -36.84
N GLN A 1046 -30.78 27.31 -37.10
CA GLN A 1046 -31.13 25.87 -37.21
C GLN A 1046 -30.20 24.92 -36.42
N ARG A 1047 -30.11 25.12 -35.09
CA ARG A 1047 -29.43 24.18 -34.18
C ARG A 1047 -30.46 23.40 -33.35
N SER A 1048 -30.51 22.07 -33.49
CA SER A 1048 -31.24 21.16 -32.60
C SER A 1048 -30.38 20.82 -31.38
N SER A 1049 -30.95 20.79 -30.18
CA SER A 1049 -30.27 20.36 -28.96
C SER A 1049 -29.75 18.91 -29.05
N GLU A 1050 -30.39 18.07 -29.87
CA GLU A 1050 -29.96 16.69 -30.16
C GLU A 1050 -28.56 16.59 -30.80
N ALA A 1051 -28.10 17.68 -31.45
CA ALA A 1051 -26.80 17.76 -32.13
C ALA A 1051 -25.67 18.31 -31.24
N ALA A 1052 -25.96 18.83 -30.04
CA ALA A 1052 -24.96 19.39 -29.13
C ALA A 1052 -23.97 18.32 -28.61
N THR A 1053 -22.76 18.73 -28.21
CA THR A 1053 -21.80 17.80 -27.60
C THR A 1053 -22.14 17.57 -26.13
N ILE A 1054 -22.09 16.30 -25.69
CA ILE A 1054 -22.42 15.92 -24.31
C ILE A 1054 -21.33 16.39 -23.35
N PHE A 1055 -21.71 17.20 -22.36
CA PHE A 1055 -20.80 17.68 -21.33
C PHE A 1055 -20.36 16.56 -20.39
N LYS A 1056 -19.04 16.45 -20.21
CA LYS A 1056 -18.41 15.42 -19.38
C LYS A 1056 -17.58 16.08 -18.29
N ILE A 1057 -18.07 15.98 -17.06
CA ILE A 1057 -17.44 16.60 -15.88
C ILE A 1057 -17.30 15.56 -14.77
N LYS A 1058 -16.32 15.72 -13.87
CA LYS A 1058 -16.29 14.93 -12.63
C LYS A 1058 -17.33 15.48 -11.66
N LEU A 1059 -18.02 14.62 -10.93
CA LEU A 1059 -19.01 15.06 -9.94
C LEU A 1059 -18.45 16.02 -8.87
N CYS A 1060 -17.15 15.98 -8.56
CA CYS A 1060 -16.46 16.92 -7.67
C CYS A 1060 -16.08 18.27 -8.29
N ASP A 1061 -16.12 18.39 -9.62
CA ASP A 1061 -15.73 19.62 -10.32
C ASP A 1061 -16.97 20.51 -10.57
N ILE A 1062 -18.19 20.02 -10.28
CA ILE A 1062 -19.45 20.76 -10.31
C ILE A 1062 -19.53 21.67 -9.06
N PRO A 1063 -19.91 22.95 -9.18
CA PRO A 1063 -20.10 23.82 -8.03
C PRO A 1063 -21.06 23.22 -6.99
N GLU A 1064 -20.66 23.13 -5.72
CA GLU A 1064 -21.53 22.54 -4.71
C GLU A 1064 -22.62 23.50 -4.22
N LEU A 1065 -22.38 24.80 -4.32
CA LEU A 1065 -23.27 25.89 -3.89
C LEU A 1065 -23.36 26.94 -4.99
N ILE A 1066 -24.56 27.50 -5.17
CA ILE A 1066 -24.80 28.72 -5.96
C ILE A 1066 -25.54 29.70 -5.05
N THR A 1067 -25.17 30.98 -5.09
CA THR A 1067 -25.83 32.03 -4.30
C THR A 1067 -26.56 32.98 -5.25
N VAL A 1068 -27.86 33.20 -5.03
CA VAL A 1068 -28.67 34.10 -5.85
C VAL A 1068 -29.37 35.08 -4.91
N LYS A 1069 -29.10 36.38 -5.07
CA LYS A 1069 -29.50 37.42 -4.10
C LYS A 1069 -28.99 37.08 -2.68
N SER A 1070 -29.87 36.65 -1.79
CA SER A 1070 -29.57 36.20 -0.41
C SER A 1070 -29.81 34.69 -0.19
N THR A 1071 -30.24 33.96 -1.21
CA THR A 1071 -30.60 32.54 -1.11
C THR A 1071 -29.46 31.68 -1.64
N VAL A 1072 -29.01 30.73 -0.81
CA VAL A 1072 -27.99 29.74 -1.17
C VAL A 1072 -28.67 28.43 -1.54
N TYR A 1073 -28.29 27.87 -2.67
CA TYR A 1073 -28.79 26.59 -3.17
C TYR A 1073 -27.66 25.55 -3.19
N GLU A 1074 -27.90 24.37 -2.64
CA GLU A 1074 -26.97 23.23 -2.64
C GLU A 1074 -27.25 22.28 -3.81
N LEU A 1075 -26.18 21.84 -4.48
CA LEU A 1075 -26.22 20.80 -5.51
C LEU A 1075 -26.78 19.49 -4.92
N ARG A 1076 -27.95 19.06 -5.38
CA ARG A 1076 -28.59 17.80 -5.00
C ARG A 1076 -28.30 16.66 -5.97
N GLY A 1077 -28.05 16.96 -7.24
CA GLY A 1077 -27.68 15.94 -8.21
C GLY A 1077 -27.49 16.43 -9.64
N ALA A 1078 -27.13 15.48 -10.50
CA ALA A 1078 -26.94 15.64 -11.93
C ALA A 1078 -27.68 14.51 -12.67
N LEU A 1079 -28.46 14.89 -13.69
CA LEU A 1079 -29.11 14.00 -14.64
C LEU A 1079 -28.15 13.79 -15.82
N ALA A 1080 -27.93 12.54 -16.18
CA ALA A 1080 -26.89 12.14 -17.10
C ALA A 1080 -27.41 11.22 -18.21
N PHE A 1081 -27.11 11.58 -19.45
CA PHE A 1081 -27.57 10.88 -20.64
C PHE A 1081 -26.46 10.07 -21.31
N GLN A 1082 -26.72 8.78 -21.53
CA GLN A 1082 -25.81 7.86 -22.19
C GLN A 1082 -26.29 7.62 -23.62
N ARG A 1083 -25.52 8.13 -24.60
CA ARG A 1083 -25.78 7.84 -26.02
C ARG A 1083 -25.74 6.33 -26.30
N PRO A 1084 -26.59 5.83 -27.20
CA PRO A 1084 -26.56 4.43 -27.63
C PRO A 1084 -25.22 4.07 -28.27
N LYS A 1085 -24.83 2.80 -28.19
CA LYS A 1085 -23.60 2.28 -28.84
C LYS A 1085 -23.71 2.14 -30.36
N SER A 1086 -24.91 2.30 -30.91
CA SER A 1086 -25.18 2.21 -32.34
C SER A 1086 -25.17 3.60 -32.97
N SER A 1087 -24.61 3.73 -34.16
CA SER A 1087 -24.68 4.95 -34.97
C SER A 1087 -25.97 5.07 -35.80
N LEU A 1088 -26.92 4.15 -35.62
CA LEU A 1088 -28.23 4.21 -36.28
C LEU A 1088 -29.08 5.33 -35.68
N ARG A 1089 -29.67 6.18 -36.55
CA ARG A 1089 -30.53 7.32 -36.16
C ARG A 1089 -31.70 6.96 -35.22
N ASN A 1090 -32.16 5.71 -35.26
CA ASN A 1090 -33.33 5.26 -34.49
C ASN A 1090 -32.95 4.61 -33.15
N SER A 1091 -31.67 4.68 -32.72
CA SER A 1091 -31.25 4.09 -31.46
C SER A 1091 -31.50 5.04 -30.28
N VAL A 1092 -32.13 4.52 -29.22
CA VAL A 1092 -32.53 5.30 -28.04
C VAL A 1092 -31.43 5.22 -26.98
N GLY A 1093 -31.09 6.36 -26.36
CA GLY A 1093 -30.14 6.43 -25.26
C GLY A 1093 -30.74 6.07 -23.90
N HIS A 1094 -29.97 6.26 -22.83
CA HIS A 1094 -30.36 5.90 -21.47
C HIS A 1094 -30.10 7.03 -20.47
N TYR A 1095 -31.11 7.45 -19.72
CA TYR A 1095 -30.97 8.43 -18.64
C TYR A 1095 -30.65 7.76 -17.30
N THR A 1096 -29.79 8.40 -16.52
CA THR A 1096 -29.41 7.98 -15.17
C THR A 1096 -29.23 9.20 -14.27
N THR A 1097 -29.44 9.05 -12.96
CA THR A 1097 -29.29 10.16 -12.00
C THR A 1097 -28.16 9.90 -11.03
N TYR A 1098 -27.27 10.87 -10.90
CA TYR A 1098 -26.26 10.92 -9.85
C TYR A 1098 -26.72 11.90 -8.78
N THR A 1099 -26.92 11.44 -7.54
CA THR A 1099 -27.42 12.29 -6.44
C THR A 1099 -26.39 12.42 -5.33
N LYS A 1100 -26.32 13.61 -4.72
CA LYS A 1100 -25.37 13.97 -3.66
C LYS A 1100 -26.03 13.77 -2.29
N ARG A 1101 -25.70 12.67 -1.61
CA ARG A 1101 -26.21 12.34 -0.28
C ARG A 1101 -25.31 12.92 0.81
N GLY A 1102 -25.40 14.23 1.01
CA GLY A 1102 -24.51 15.00 1.89
C GLY A 1102 -23.06 15.11 1.37
N SER A 1103 -22.15 15.66 2.18
CA SER A 1103 -20.93 16.32 1.70
C SER A 1103 -19.92 15.53 0.85
N LYS A 1104 -19.85 14.19 0.89
CA LYS A 1104 -18.85 13.40 0.13
C LYS A 1104 -19.36 12.06 -0.43
N ASN A 1105 -20.68 11.84 -0.51
CA ASN A 1105 -21.26 10.58 -0.97
C ASN A 1105 -22.17 10.80 -2.18
N TRP A 1106 -21.84 10.16 -3.30
CA TRP A 1106 -22.69 10.16 -4.49
C TRP A 1106 -23.37 8.79 -4.65
N GLU A 1107 -24.63 8.79 -5.05
CA GLU A 1107 -25.41 7.59 -5.35
C GLU A 1107 -25.95 7.66 -6.79
N LEU A 1108 -25.70 6.61 -7.57
CA LEU A 1108 -26.25 6.43 -8.90
C LEU A 1108 -27.57 5.66 -8.81
N TYR A 1109 -28.63 6.34 -9.23
CA TYR A 1109 -29.95 5.79 -9.48
C TYR A 1109 -30.03 5.45 -10.98
N ASP A 1110 -30.11 4.15 -11.24
CA ASP A 1110 -30.14 3.54 -12.57
C ASP A 1110 -31.23 2.46 -12.51
N ASP A 1111 -32.32 2.71 -13.23
CA ASP A 1111 -33.56 1.93 -13.28
C ASP A 1111 -33.41 0.52 -13.90
N LEU A 1112 -32.25 0.24 -14.50
CA LEU A 1112 -31.81 -1.10 -14.90
C LEU A 1112 -31.26 -1.91 -13.72
N LYS A 1113 -30.87 -1.26 -12.60
CA LYS A 1113 -30.33 -1.90 -11.41
C LYS A 1113 -31.41 -2.18 -10.36
N LYS A 1114 -31.07 -2.97 -9.33
CA LYS A 1114 -32.00 -3.35 -8.23
C LYS A 1114 -31.93 -2.42 -7.02
N LEU A 1115 -30.83 -1.72 -6.83
CA LEU A 1115 -30.55 -0.83 -5.71
C LEU A 1115 -29.67 0.34 -6.18
N PRO A 1116 -29.66 1.49 -5.48
CA PRO A 1116 -28.74 2.59 -5.77
C PRO A 1116 -27.29 2.12 -5.61
N VAL A 1117 -26.40 2.62 -6.46
CA VAL A 1117 -24.97 2.26 -6.43
C VAL A 1117 -24.15 3.42 -5.89
N GLN A 1118 -23.30 3.20 -4.88
CA GLN A 1118 -22.37 4.24 -4.44
C GLN A 1118 -21.33 4.57 -5.52
N VAL A 1119 -21.20 5.85 -5.82
CA VAL A 1119 -20.30 6.40 -6.82
C VAL A 1119 -19.29 7.33 -6.16
N LYS A 1120 -18.08 7.40 -6.72
CA LYS A 1120 -17.04 8.34 -6.28
C LYS A 1120 -17.28 9.70 -6.94
N GLU A 1121 -17.07 10.77 -6.22
CA GLU A 1121 -17.11 12.14 -6.78
C GLU A 1121 -16.12 12.36 -7.95
N GLN A 1122 -15.03 11.57 -8.04
CA GLN A 1122 -14.09 11.58 -9.17
C GLN A 1122 -14.67 11.01 -10.48
N THR A 1123 -15.86 10.40 -10.45
CA THR A 1123 -16.44 9.79 -11.65
C THR A 1123 -16.80 10.87 -12.66
N ILE A 1124 -16.24 10.76 -13.86
CA ILE A 1124 -16.62 11.56 -15.02
C ILE A 1124 -17.99 11.07 -15.49
N VAL A 1125 -18.96 11.98 -15.54
CA VAL A 1125 -20.35 11.70 -15.90
C VAL A 1125 -20.78 12.54 -17.11
N PRO A 1126 -21.59 11.99 -18.04
CA PRO A 1126 -22.15 12.73 -19.16
C PRO A 1126 -23.38 13.52 -18.69
N VAL A 1127 -23.16 14.71 -18.11
CA VAL A 1127 -24.23 15.54 -17.54
C VAL A 1127 -25.01 16.24 -18.65
N GLU A 1128 -26.32 16.24 -18.52
CA GLU A 1128 -27.24 17.07 -19.34
C GLU A 1128 -27.89 18.14 -18.45
N PHE A 1129 -28.41 17.76 -17.27
CA PHE A 1129 -29.00 18.70 -16.32
C PHE A 1129 -28.35 18.63 -14.93
N LEU A 1130 -28.25 19.78 -14.27
CA LEU A 1130 -27.97 19.93 -12.84
C LEU A 1130 -29.22 20.35 -12.08
N PHE A 1131 -29.28 19.98 -10.81
CA PHE A 1131 -30.35 20.36 -9.91
C PHE A 1131 -29.82 20.79 -8.54
N TYR A 1132 -30.20 22.01 -8.16
CA TYR A 1132 -29.89 22.62 -6.87
C TYR A 1132 -31.19 22.88 -6.12
N SER A 1133 -31.20 22.65 -4.80
CA SER A 1133 -32.31 23.05 -3.92
C SER A 1133 -31.80 23.93 -2.80
N VAL A 1134 -32.70 24.64 -2.15
CA VAL A 1134 -32.45 25.23 -0.83
C VAL A 1134 -32.19 24.18 0.26
#